data_AF-A0A9D2YW85-F1
#
_entry.id   AF-A0A9D2YW85-F1
#
_cell.length_a   1.000
_cell.length_b   1.000
_cell.length_c   1.000
_cell.angle_alpha   90.00
_cell.angle_beta   90.00
_cell.angle_gamma   90.00
#
_symmetry.space_group_name_H-M   'P 1'
#
loop_
_entity.id
_entity.type
_entity.pdbx_description
1 polymer ?
#
loop_
_entity_poly.entity_id
_entity_poly.type
_entity_poly.pdbx_seq_one_letter_code
_entity_poly.pdbx_strand_id
1 'polypeptide(L)'
;MSAQKDCEFLVKKARELVSEDPCAAKAWLITARTLYPADFNIQYEMYIIERNAEKTASAGRLLYDMFINFPDQPIVWREISVITAALRSDSQDKHAQFLRGLFETLPGRVQCEMLLKATEQCFNTLEKAEMLLLLLKRFPESVVQHGVNLGETLLEAEVSENVETPVNCFRKLFVCDVLPLVMNNMDMRLPTSLMQKYILKAAEFYIGYVSRGPSPDVQIQGTQDGGTLKSPGVSRGSQRYVIDGLSEKSSVVAEPWERLLDIVTVVGARCEWQGDKGQRNYVDLFQRVKELCRYLPSLEGETRSRCCSQVVICTALILFRSAFLYVSAVQPSLFQAVSAMNSGPWILVEDLSSVYSDVDVERAALKHAHKKRKLVDGREKTMSSDDEEGLGKSRGRHIFVNKAEMPSWAETLESFRTARESWDLLYSHDGLETEFKKICAAWKTESWLWFRIFLTDMIIYQGQYRKALSSLHQMAAVHQPQPGQQSPSGQASLEHHRALIQQASCHYALGEYRMACEKLLDVVGGLVPPSQDLNRSHEDQGRTKTRPRRGNDLRLLPCTSRAVLPFCLQLMLALFKLRAFTDSRDDLSLGHVVVLLQFDWPQGEMLFLKAVEKICQQGSFQYENFFNYVTNIDMLEEFAYLRTPEGGRIQLELLPNQGMLIKHHTVTRGITKGVKEDFRLAMERQVSRCGENLFSVLHRFCVNEKIIIIQSLP
;
A
#
# COMPACT_ATOMS: atom_id res chain seq x y z
N MET A 1 72.41 -25.98 8.69
CA MET A 1 72.71 -24.59 8.23
C MET A 1 73.25 -24.49 6.79
N SER A 2 73.69 -25.57 6.08
CA SER A 2 74.09 -25.45 4.65
C SER A 2 72.91 -25.51 3.69
N ALA A 3 71.97 -26.45 3.87
CA ALA A 3 70.85 -26.67 2.94
C ALA A 3 69.97 -25.43 2.66
N GLN A 4 69.77 -24.56 3.65
CA GLN A 4 68.97 -23.35 3.47
C GLN A 4 69.68 -22.30 2.61
N LYS A 5 71.00 -22.15 2.76
CA LYS A 5 71.82 -21.28 1.89
C LYS A 5 71.88 -21.81 0.46
N ASP A 6 71.91 -23.14 0.32
CA ASP A 6 71.88 -23.80 -0.98
C ASP A 6 70.53 -23.57 -1.70
N CYS A 7 69.41 -23.68 -0.99
CA CYS A 7 68.07 -23.37 -1.52
C CYS A 7 67.94 -21.90 -1.96
N GLU A 8 68.38 -20.96 -1.11
CA GLU A 8 68.38 -19.53 -1.42
C GLU A 8 69.24 -19.19 -2.65
N PHE A 9 70.40 -19.83 -2.80
CA PHE A 9 71.26 -19.67 -3.96
C PHE A 9 70.59 -20.15 -5.25
N LEU A 10 69.96 -21.34 -5.23
CA LEU A 10 69.28 -21.91 -6.39
C LEU A 10 68.07 -21.06 -6.81
N VAL A 11 67.27 -20.59 -5.86
CA VAL A 11 66.15 -19.66 -6.12
C VAL A 11 66.64 -18.35 -6.70
N LYS A 12 67.73 -17.79 -6.15
CA LYS A 12 68.33 -16.55 -6.68
C LYS A 12 68.82 -16.72 -8.12
N LYS A 13 69.47 -17.84 -8.43
CA LYS A 13 69.93 -18.13 -9.80
C LYS A 13 68.80 -18.34 -10.79
N ALA A 14 67.71 -18.98 -10.37
CA ALA A 14 66.52 -19.06 -11.20
C ALA A 14 65.94 -17.67 -11.50
N ARG A 15 65.81 -16.79 -10.49
CA ARG A 15 65.29 -15.42 -10.65
C ARG A 15 66.06 -14.57 -11.64
N GLU A 16 67.40 -14.62 -11.59
CA GLU A 16 68.29 -13.89 -12.51
C GLU A 16 68.02 -14.27 -13.97
N LEU A 17 67.60 -15.52 -14.22
CA LEU A 17 67.38 -16.04 -15.57
C LEU A 17 65.93 -15.93 -16.06
N VAL A 18 64.95 -15.54 -15.22
CA VAL A 18 63.52 -15.54 -15.61
C VAL A 18 63.24 -14.66 -16.82
N SER A 19 63.88 -13.49 -16.92
CA SER A 19 63.70 -12.55 -18.04
C SER A 19 64.55 -12.88 -19.27
N GLU A 20 65.67 -13.57 -19.11
CA GLU A 20 66.65 -13.85 -20.17
C GLU A 20 66.43 -15.22 -20.82
N ASP A 21 66.24 -16.26 -19.99
CA ASP A 21 65.99 -17.63 -20.40
C ASP A 21 65.02 -18.33 -19.43
N PRO A 22 63.70 -18.24 -19.69
CA PRO A 22 62.67 -18.89 -18.88
C PRO A 22 62.82 -20.42 -18.81
N CYS A 23 63.44 -21.05 -19.81
CA CYS A 23 63.65 -22.50 -19.84
C CYS A 23 64.78 -22.89 -18.88
N ALA A 24 65.89 -22.14 -18.89
CA ALA A 24 66.98 -22.33 -17.93
C ALA A 24 66.53 -22.06 -16.49
N ALA A 25 65.76 -20.98 -16.26
CA ALA A 25 65.20 -20.68 -14.94
C ALA A 25 64.35 -21.84 -14.39
N LYS A 26 63.51 -22.45 -15.25
CA LYS A 26 62.72 -23.64 -14.88
C LYS A 26 63.60 -24.86 -14.61
N ALA A 27 64.63 -25.09 -15.41
CA ALA A 27 65.56 -26.21 -15.19
C ALA A 27 66.27 -26.11 -13.82
N TRP A 28 66.70 -24.90 -13.44
CA TRP A 28 67.25 -24.61 -12.11
C TRP A 28 66.28 -24.95 -10.99
N LEU A 29 65.01 -24.53 -11.10
CA LEU A 29 64.02 -24.79 -10.06
C LEU A 29 63.55 -26.25 -10.01
N ILE A 30 63.46 -26.94 -11.15
CA ILE A 30 63.19 -28.38 -11.17
C ILE A 30 64.32 -29.12 -10.43
N THR A 31 65.57 -28.77 -10.73
CA THR A 31 66.74 -29.34 -10.04
C THR A 31 66.69 -29.04 -8.54
N ALA A 32 66.41 -27.80 -8.15
CA ALA A 32 66.28 -27.39 -6.76
C ALA A 32 65.16 -28.17 -6.04
N ARG A 33 63.99 -28.33 -6.66
CA ARG A 33 62.86 -29.08 -6.11
C ARG A 33 63.17 -30.57 -5.97
N THR A 34 63.94 -31.15 -6.89
CA THR A 34 64.38 -32.55 -6.77
C THR A 34 65.33 -32.74 -5.59
N LEU A 35 66.22 -31.78 -5.34
CA LEU A 35 67.18 -31.83 -4.22
C LEU A 35 66.52 -31.52 -2.87
N TYR A 36 65.56 -30.58 -2.86
CA TYR A 36 64.92 -30.07 -1.65
C TYR A 36 63.38 -30.00 -1.81
N PRO A 37 62.69 -31.15 -1.91
CA PRO A 37 61.25 -31.20 -2.22
C PRO A 37 60.34 -30.60 -1.14
N ALA A 38 60.82 -30.54 0.11
CA ALA A 38 60.10 -29.99 1.25
C ALA A 38 60.40 -28.49 1.52
N ASP A 39 61.18 -27.83 0.67
CA ASP A 39 61.43 -26.39 0.82
C ASP A 39 60.30 -25.57 0.18
N PHE A 40 59.66 -24.72 0.98
CA PHE A 40 58.56 -23.87 0.53
C PHE A 40 59.01 -22.80 -0.47
N ASN A 41 60.20 -22.20 -0.29
CA ASN A 41 60.64 -21.07 -1.11
C ASN A 41 60.88 -21.50 -2.56
N ILE A 42 61.41 -22.70 -2.79
CA ILE A 42 61.58 -23.27 -4.12
C ILE A 42 60.22 -23.49 -4.80
N GLN A 43 59.26 -24.10 -4.10
CA GLN A 43 57.91 -24.37 -4.63
C GLN A 43 57.14 -23.07 -4.93
N TYR A 44 57.24 -22.09 -4.03
CA TYR A 44 56.63 -20.79 -4.20
C TYR A 44 57.25 -20.03 -5.39
N GLU A 45 58.57 -20.08 -5.57
CA GLU A 45 59.21 -19.44 -6.72
C GLU A 45 58.76 -20.06 -8.05
N MET A 46 58.66 -21.40 -8.10
CA MET A 46 58.10 -22.10 -9.26
C MET A 46 56.68 -21.63 -9.56
N TYR A 47 55.84 -21.50 -8.52
CA TYR A 47 54.46 -21.02 -8.67
C TYR A 47 54.42 -19.60 -9.22
N ILE A 48 55.21 -18.67 -8.69
CA ILE A 48 55.23 -17.27 -9.10
C ILE A 48 55.63 -17.12 -10.58
N ILE A 49 56.62 -17.88 -11.04
CA ILE A 49 57.03 -17.85 -12.46
C ILE A 49 55.91 -18.33 -13.37
N GLU A 50 55.25 -19.44 -13.06
CA GLU A 50 54.14 -19.95 -13.88
C GLU A 50 52.91 -19.05 -13.80
N ARG A 51 52.63 -18.46 -12.64
CA ARG A 51 51.54 -17.51 -12.42
C ARG A 51 51.73 -16.24 -13.24
N ASN A 52 52.93 -15.64 -13.20
CA ASN A 52 53.24 -14.43 -13.95
C ASN A 52 53.32 -14.69 -15.46
N ALA A 53 53.59 -15.93 -15.87
CA ALA A 53 53.49 -16.38 -17.25
C ALA A 53 52.05 -16.74 -17.69
N GLU A 54 51.05 -16.53 -16.82
CA GLU A 54 49.62 -16.81 -17.04
C GLU A 54 49.31 -18.28 -17.41
N LYS A 55 50.14 -19.22 -16.94
CA LYS A 55 49.99 -20.66 -17.23
C LYS A 55 49.13 -21.36 -16.18
N THR A 56 47.81 -21.32 -16.38
CA THR A 56 46.81 -21.85 -15.43
C THR A 56 47.06 -23.30 -14.99
N ALA A 57 47.33 -24.23 -15.91
CA ALA A 57 47.53 -25.65 -15.59
C ALA A 57 48.79 -25.92 -14.75
N SER A 58 49.91 -25.28 -15.10
CA SER A 58 51.17 -25.45 -14.37
C SER A 58 51.15 -24.75 -13.01
N ALA A 59 50.65 -23.51 -12.99
CA ALA A 59 50.47 -22.76 -11.74
C ALA A 59 49.48 -23.46 -10.80
N GLY A 60 48.40 -24.04 -11.33
CA GLY A 60 47.39 -24.74 -10.55
C GLY A 60 47.91 -26.01 -9.88
N ARG A 61 48.73 -26.79 -10.58
CA ARG A 61 49.41 -27.94 -9.98
C ARG A 61 50.34 -27.54 -8.84
N LEU A 62 51.10 -26.46 -9.02
CA LEU A 62 52.00 -25.94 -7.97
C LEU A 62 51.21 -25.36 -6.79
N LEU A 63 50.09 -24.69 -7.05
CA LEU A 63 49.17 -24.24 -6.01
C LEU A 63 48.58 -25.41 -5.21
N TYR A 64 48.20 -26.51 -5.89
CA TYR A 64 47.78 -27.75 -5.25
C TYR A 64 48.87 -28.30 -4.32
N ASP A 65 50.10 -28.44 -4.83
CA ASP A 65 51.22 -28.96 -4.04
C ASP A 65 51.51 -28.05 -2.83
N MET A 66 51.43 -26.73 -3.01
CA MET A 66 51.60 -25.76 -1.91
C MET A 66 50.50 -25.86 -0.85
N PHE A 67 49.24 -25.96 -1.27
CA PHE A 67 48.09 -26.04 -0.37
C PHE A 67 48.11 -27.30 0.49
N ILE A 68 48.47 -28.45 -0.10
CA ILE A 68 48.49 -29.74 0.62
C ILE A 68 49.71 -29.86 1.54
N ASN A 69 50.90 -29.47 1.06
CA ASN A 69 52.14 -29.74 1.79
C ASN A 69 52.55 -28.60 2.73
N PHE A 70 52.04 -27.38 2.53
CA PHE A 70 52.44 -26.18 3.29
C PHE A 70 51.25 -25.34 3.78
N PRO A 71 50.26 -25.93 4.48
CA PRO A 71 49.04 -25.22 4.90
C PRO A 71 49.29 -24.11 5.93
N ASP A 72 50.40 -24.15 6.67
CA ASP A 72 50.70 -23.14 7.71
C ASP A 72 51.38 -21.88 7.15
N GLN A 73 51.70 -21.85 5.85
CA GLN A 73 52.40 -20.73 5.24
C GLN A 73 51.44 -19.56 4.94
N PRO A 74 51.64 -18.36 5.54
CA PRO A 74 50.73 -17.22 5.35
C PRO A 74 50.60 -16.75 3.91
N ILE A 75 51.65 -16.95 3.12
CA ILE A 75 51.71 -16.57 1.71
C ILE A 75 50.72 -17.39 0.88
N VAL A 76 50.55 -18.69 1.18
CA VAL A 76 49.56 -19.55 0.52
C VAL A 76 48.16 -19.01 0.76
N TRP A 77 47.85 -18.59 1.99
CA TRP A 77 46.55 -18.01 2.31
C TRP A 77 46.31 -16.66 1.65
N ARG A 78 47.35 -15.81 1.48
CA ARG A 78 47.22 -14.58 0.69
C ARG A 78 46.82 -14.87 -0.75
N GLU A 79 47.43 -15.87 -1.38
CA GLU A 79 47.07 -16.29 -2.73
C GLU A 79 45.63 -16.82 -2.79
N ILE A 80 45.23 -17.66 -1.83
CA ILE A 80 43.87 -18.17 -1.72
C ILE A 80 42.88 -17.02 -1.55
N SER A 81 43.14 -16.03 -0.70
CA SER A 81 42.28 -14.85 -0.52
C SER A 81 42.08 -14.06 -1.82
N VAL A 82 43.13 -13.91 -2.63
CA VAL A 82 43.03 -13.23 -3.93
C VAL A 82 42.19 -14.05 -4.92
N ILE A 83 42.38 -15.37 -4.94
CA ILE A 83 41.59 -16.29 -5.78
C ILE A 83 40.11 -16.26 -5.36
N THR A 84 39.81 -16.36 -4.07
CA THR A 84 38.42 -16.37 -3.58
C THR A 84 37.73 -15.02 -3.77
N ALA A 85 38.45 -13.91 -3.64
CA ALA A 85 37.94 -12.59 -4.00
C ALA A 85 37.58 -12.52 -5.51
N ALA A 86 38.42 -13.06 -6.39
CA ALA A 86 38.13 -13.11 -7.82
C ALA A 86 36.95 -14.03 -8.17
N LEU A 87 36.77 -15.13 -7.43
CA LEU A 87 35.60 -16.03 -7.59
C LEU A 87 34.28 -15.37 -7.17
N ARG A 88 34.32 -14.45 -6.19
CA ARG A 88 33.13 -13.72 -5.70
C ARG A 88 32.82 -12.45 -6.48
N SER A 89 33.83 -11.89 -7.14
CA SER A 89 33.68 -10.70 -7.98
C SER A 89 33.00 -11.06 -9.31
N ASP A 90 32.22 -10.13 -9.87
CA ASP A 90 31.68 -10.22 -11.24
C ASP A 90 32.64 -9.69 -12.30
N SER A 91 33.85 -9.26 -11.90
CA SER A 91 34.82 -8.63 -12.79
C SER A 91 35.17 -9.51 -13.99
N GLN A 92 35.26 -8.90 -15.17
CA GLN A 92 35.64 -9.56 -16.43
C GLN A 92 37.07 -9.18 -16.86
N ASP A 93 37.84 -8.60 -15.95
CA ASP A 93 39.24 -8.31 -16.19
C ASP A 93 40.05 -9.60 -16.39
N LYS A 94 41.10 -9.51 -17.20
CA LYS A 94 41.95 -10.65 -17.55
C LYS A 94 42.53 -11.34 -16.31
N HIS A 95 42.85 -10.56 -15.27
CA HIS A 95 43.43 -11.08 -14.06
C HIS A 95 42.42 -11.92 -13.25
N ALA A 96 41.19 -11.44 -13.02
CA ALA A 96 40.17 -12.27 -12.38
C ALA A 96 39.83 -13.53 -13.20
N GLN A 97 39.78 -13.44 -14.53
CA GLN A 97 39.59 -14.60 -15.39
C GLN A 97 40.71 -15.63 -15.23
N PHE A 98 41.97 -15.19 -15.19
CA PHE A 98 43.11 -16.04 -14.92
C PHE A 98 42.98 -16.73 -13.55
N LEU A 99 42.66 -15.99 -12.48
CA LEU A 99 42.52 -16.53 -11.12
C LEU A 99 41.37 -17.55 -11.01
N ARG A 100 40.24 -17.29 -11.66
CA ARG A 100 39.15 -18.28 -11.76
C ARG A 100 39.62 -19.52 -12.52
N GLY A 101 40.26 -19.33 -13.67
CA GLY A 101 40.82 -20.43 -14.47
C GLY A 101 41.87 -21.25 -13.71
N LEU A 102 42.71 -20.61 -12.89
CA LEU A 102 43.67 -21.24 -12.00
C LEU A 102 42.95 -22.16 -10.99
N PHE A 103 41.90 -21.66 -10.34
CA PHE A 103 41.10 -22.45 -9.41
C PHE A 103 40.42 -23.66 -10.08
N GLU A 104 39.91 -23.50 -11.30
CA GLU A 104 39.27 -24.59 -12.06
C GLU A 104 40.20 -25.77 -12.33
N THR A 105 41.52 -25.56 -12.36
CA THR A 105 42.49 -26.66 -12.59
C THR A 105 42.68 -27.59 -11.40
N LEU A 106 42.27 -27.16 -10.21
CA LEU A 106 42.40 -27.95 -8.98
C LEU A 106 41.37 -29.10 -8.97
N PRO A 107 41.68 -30.26 -8.38
CA PRO A 107 40.68 -31.32 -8.21
C PRO A 107 39.48 -30.84 -7.37
N GLY A 108 38.25 -31.26 -7.71
CA GLY A 108 37.03 -30.79 -7.05
C GLY A 108 37.01 -30.95 -5.52
N ARG A 109 37.58 -32.04 -5.00
CA ARG A 109 37.74 -32.25 -3.54
C ARG A 109 38.60 -31.15 -2.89
N VAL A 110 39.67 -30.75 -3.57
CA VAL A 110 40.61 -29.73 -3.10
C VAL A 110 39.99 -28.35 -3.20
N GLN A 111 39.27 -28.06 -4.30
CA GLN A 111 38.51 -26.82 -4.44
C GLN A 111 37.53 -26.65 -3.26
N CYS A 112 36.80 -27.72 -2.91
CA CYS A 112 35.89 -27.72 -1.78
C CYS A 112 36.63 -27.49 -0.44
N GLU A 113 37.70 -28.24 -0.17
CA GLU A 113 38.49 -28.09 1.06
C GLU A 113 39.12 -26.70 1.19
N MET A 114 39.63 -26.14 0.10
CA MET A 114 40.21 -24.81 0.05
C MET A 114 39.18 -23.74 0.40
N LEU A 115 37.97 -23.81 -0.16
CA LEU A 115 36.88 -22.88 0.15
C LEU A 115 36.35 -23.03 1.58
N LEU A 116 36.28 -24.25 2.12
CA LEU A 116 35.91 -24.49 3.53
C LEU A 116 36.91 -23.82 4.47
N LYS A 117 38.20 -24.10 4.32
CA LYS A 117 39.24 -23.49 5.17
C LYS A 117 39.32 -21.98 4.99
N ALA A 118 39.12 -21.46 3.77
CA ALA A 118 39.07 -20.02 3.55
C ALA A 118 37.88 -19.36 4.29
N THR A 119 36.75 -20.06 4.38
CA THR A 119 35.55 -19.62 5.12
C THR A 119 35.81 -19.57 6.64
N GLU A 120 36.62 -20.48 7.17
CA GLU A 120 37.03 -20.49 8.59
C GLU A 120 37.91 -19.28 8.95
N GLN A 121 38.61 -18.68 7.97
CA GLN A 121 39.47 -17.51 8.16
C GLN A 121 38.74 -16.17 8.02
N CYS A 122 37.47 -16.17 7.61
CA CYS A 122 36.68 -14.95 7.50
C CYS A 122 36.37 -14.37 8.90
N PHE A 123 36.55 -13.05 9.04
CA PHE A 123 36.39 -12.37 10.33
C PHE A 123 34.95 -11.97 10.62
N ASN A 124 34.19 -11.56 9.60
CA ASN A 124 32.82 -11.09 9.78
C ASN A 124 31.80 -12.09 9.18
N THR A 125 30.58 -12.06 9.72
CA THR A 125 29.53 -13.02 9.40
C THR A 125 29.07 -12.95 7.95
N LEU A 126 29.01 -11.75 7.36
CA LEU A 126 28.59 -11.57 5.97
C LEU A 126 29.60 -12.16 4.99
N GLU A 127 30.88 -11.88 5.18
CA GLU A 127 31.96 -12.40 4.35
C GLU A 127 32.02 -13.94 4.44
N LYS A 128 31.87 -14.48 5.66
CA LYS A 128 31.76 -15.91 5.90
C LYS A 128 30.57 -16.52 5.17
N ALA A 129 29.41 -15.86 5.23
CA ALA A 129 28.20 -16.31 4.55
C ALA A 129 28.33 -16.27 3.03
N GLU A 130 28.94 -15.23 2.45
CA GLU A 130 29.18 -15.12 1.01
C GLU A 130 30.16 -16.18 0.51
N MET A 131 31.23 -16.44 1.28
CA MET A 131 32.19 -17.52 1.01
C MET A 131 31.51 -18.88 1.05
N LEU A 132 30.70 -19.14 2.06
CA LEU A 132 29.99 -20.40 2.18
C LEU A 132 28.91 -20.55 1.09
N LEU A 133 28.20 -19.47 0.72
CA LEU A 133 27.27 -19.44 -0.40
C LEU A 133 27.93 -19.79 -1.73
N LEU A 134 29.14 -19.29 -1.99
CA LEU A 134 29.92 -19.65 -3.18
C LEU A 134 30.19 -21.16 -3.20
N LEU A 135 30.60 -21.73 -2.05
CA LEU A 135 30.81 -23.17 -1.91
C LEU A 135 29.51 -23.96 -2.17
N LEU A 136 28.39 -23.56 -1.56
CA LEU A 136 27.10 -24.24 -1.69
C LEU A 136 26.58 -24.24 -3.13
N LYS A 137 26.74 -23.13 -3.86
CA LYS A 137 26.34 -23.00 -5.26
C LYS A 137 27.16 -23.90 -6.19
N ARG A 138 28.41 -24.17 -5.82
CA ARG A 138 29.38 -24.90 -6.65
C ARG A 138 29.43 -26.40 -6.35
N PHE A 139 29.20 -26.79 -5.10
CA PHE A 139 29.25 -28.18 -4.63
C PHE A 139 27.91 -28.56 -3.98
N PRO A 140 26.90 -29.02 -4.74
CA PRO A 140 25.55 -29.28 -4.20
C PRO A 140 25.50 -30.26 -3.01
N GLU A 141 26.43 -31.22 -2.95
CA GLU A 141 26.55 -32.18 -1.83
C GLU A 141 26.81 -31.48 -0.48
N SER A 142 27.51 -30.33 -0.52
CA SER A 142 27.82 -29.55 0.67
C SER A 142 26.60 -28.84 1.28
N VAL A 143 25.51 -28.69 0.51
CA VAL A 143 24.25 -28.09 1.00
C VAL A 143 23.68 -28.89 2.16
N VAL A 144 23.75 -30.22 2.10
CA VAL A 144 23.27 -31.12 3.17
C VAL A 144 24.05 -30.90 4.46
N GLN A 145 25.36 -30.61 4.36
CA GLN A 145 26.24 -30.45 5.51
C GLN A 145 26.18 -29.03 6.10
N HIS A 146 26.13 -28.01 5.26
CA HIS A 146 26.36 -26.63 5.68
C HIS A 146 25.18 -25.68 5.44
N GLY A 147 24.20 -26.05 4.60
CA GLY A 147 23.13 -25.14 4.17
C GLY A 147 22.21 -24.68 5.30
N VAL A 148 21.72 -25.61 6.14
CA VAL A 148 20.85 -25.28 7.28
C VAL A 148 21.62 -24.46 8.32
N ASN A 149 22.86 -24.88 8.63
CA ASN A 149 23.70 -24.18 9.61
C ASN A 149 23.99 -22.73 9.17
N LEU A 150 24.28 -22.51 7.89
CA LEU A 150 24.45 -21.16 7.35
C LEU A 150 23.17 -20.32 7.50
N GLY A 151 22.00 -20.90 7.20
CA GLY A 151 20.72 -20.22 7.37
C GLY A 151 20.46 -19.80 8.81
N GLU A 152 20.68 -20.70 9.77
CA GLU A 152 20.52 -20.35 11.19
C GLU A 152 21.57 -19.33 11.66
N THR A 153 22.83 -19.43 11.24
CA THR A 153 23.86 -18.42 11.56
C THR A 153 23.47 -17.01 11.09
N LEU A 154 22.86 -16.90 9.89
CA LEU A 154 22.37 -15.62 9.38
C LEU A 154 21.20 -15.06 10.21
N LEU A 155 20.27 -15.93 10.62
CA LEU A 155 19.15 -15.52 11.48
C LEU A 155 19.60 -15.18 12.91
N GLU A 156 20.60 -15.86 13.43
CA GLU A 156 21.23 -15.54 14.71
C GLU A 156 21.97 -14.21 14.65
N ALA A 157 22.66 -13.92 13.54
CA ALA A 157 23.34 -12.64 13.34
C ALA A 157 22.35 -11.47 13.28
N GLU A 158 21.22 -11.65 12.58
CA GLU A 158 20.13 -10.67 12.54
C GLU A 158 19.61 -10.30 13.95
N VAL A 159 19.45 -11.30 14.82
CA VAL A 159 19.05 -11.09 16.23
C VAL A 159 20.18 -10.45 17.04
N SER A 160 21.42 -10.92 16.87
CA SER A 160 22.57 -10.45 17.64
C SER A 160 22.93 -8.99 17.36
N GLU A 161 22.74 -8.55 16.11
CA GLU A 161 22.94 -7.16 15.70
C GLU A 161 21.70 -6.28 15.94
N ASN A 162 20.65 -6.82 16.56
CA ASN A 162 19.41 -6.12 16.92
C ASN A 162 18.78 -5.35 15.74
N VAL A 163 18.72 -5.98 14.57
CA VAL A 163 18.18 -5.34 13.37
C VAL A 163 16.67 -5.22 13.48
N GLU A 164 16.15 -3.98 13.43
CA GLU A 164 14.73 -3.68 13.68
C GLU A 164 13.80 -4.10 12.53
N THR A 165 14.32 -4.13 11.30
CA THR A 165 13.53 -4.42 10.09
C THR A 165 13.83 -5.83 9.56
N PRO A 166 12.81 -6.59 9.13
CA PRO A 166 13.03 -7.89 8.51
C PRO A 166 13.73 -7.78 7.15
N VAL A 167 13.78 -6.59 6.56
CA VAL A 167 14.43 -6.39 5.25
C VAL A 167 15.86 -5.88 5.48
N ASN A 168 16.77 -6.82 5.72
CA ASN A 168 18.16 -6.54 6.03
C ASN A 168 19.09 -7.49 5.25
N CYS A 169 20.40 -7.25 5.33
CA CYS A 169 21.41 -8.01 4.59
C CYS A 169 21.40 -9.50 4.93
N PHE A 170 21.30 -9.86 6.22
CA PHE A 170 21.27 -11.26 6.66
C PHE A 170 20.03 -11.99 6.17
N ARG A 171 18.85 -11.39 6.36
CA ARG A 171 17.58 -11.97 5.91
C ARG A 171 17.53 -12.07 4.39
N LYS A 172 18.07 -11.08 3.67
CA LYS A 172 18.17 -11.12 2.21
C LYS A 172 19.02 -12.31 1.76
N LEU A 173 20.24 -12.47 2.31
CA LEU A 173 21.12 -13.59 1.96
C LEU A 173 20.46 -14.93 2.31
N PHE A 174 19.83 -15.03 3.48
CA PHE A 174 19.12 -16.23 3.87
C PHE A 174 17.98 -16.56 2.89
N VAL A 175 17.04 -15.64 2.69
CA VAL A 175 15.80 -15.89 1.95
C VAL A 175 16.03 -16.00 0.44
N CYS A 176 16.89 -15.15 -0.13
CA CYS A 176 17.08 -15.09 -1.58
C CYS A 176 18.18 -16.00 -2.10
N ASP A 177 19.21 -16.30 -1.28
CA ASP A 177 20.40 -17.03 -1.72
C ASP A 177 20.53 -18.41 -1.07
N VAL A 178 20.36 -18.54 0.26
CA VAL A 178 20.56 -19.81 0.99
C VAL A 178 19.32 -20.72 0.91
N LEU A 179 18.15 -20.18 1.24
CA LEU A 179 16.91 -20.94 1.37
C LEU A 179 16.53 -21.67 0.07
N PRO A 180 16.65 -21.08 -1.13
CA PRO A 180 16.39 -21.80 -2.38
C PRO A 180 17.34 -22.97 -2.61
N LEU A 181 18.60 -22.89 -2.18
CA LEU A 181 19.56 -24.00 -2.29
C LEU A 181 19.16 -25.15 -1.36
N VAL A 182 18.82 -24.81 -0.12
CA VAL A 182 18.37 -25.77 0.90
C VAL A 182 17.06 -26.46 0.49
N MET A 183 16.09 -25.69 -0.03
CA MET A 183 14.76 -26.19 -0.40
C MET A 183 14.71 -26.96 -1.72
N ASN A 184 15.63 -26.73 -2.65
CA ASN A 184 15.65 -27.46 -3.91
C ASN A 184 16.56 -28.70 -3.89
N ASN A 185 17.33 -28.91 -2.81
CA ASN A 185 18.18 -30.09 -2.67
C ASN A 185 17.37 -31.31 -2.22
N MET A 186 17.21 -32.32 -3.09
CA MET A 186 16.37 -33.49 -2.83
C MET A 186 16.87 -34.41 -1.71
N ASP A 187 18.16 -34.37 -1.39
CA ASP A 187 18.76 -35.18 -0.32
C ASP A 187 18.54 -34.55 1.07
N MET A 188 18.20 -33.26 1.12
CA MET A 188 17.93 -32.52 2.34
C MET A 188 16.58 -32.92 2.95
N ARG A 189 16.60 -33.47 4.17
CA ARG A 189 15.41 -33.78 4.97
C ARG A 189 15.23 -32.77 6.10
N LEU A 190 14.23 -31.90 5.97
CA LEU A 190 13.90 -30.89 6.98
C LEU A 190 12.61 -31.25 7.73
N PRO A 191 12.53 -30.99 9.04
CA PRO A 191 11.27 -31.06 9.77
C PRO A 191 10.24 -30.06 9.23
N THR A 192 8.96 -30.45 9.23
CA THR A 192 7.84 -29.59 8.78
C THR A 192 7.79 -28.25 9.53
N SER A 193 8.03 -28.26 10.83
CA SER A 193 8.08 -27.05 11.66
C SER A 193 9.15 -26.06 11.22
N LEU A 194 10.33 -26.57 10.81
CA LEU A 194 11.41 -25.74 10.32
C LEU A 194 11.09 -25.14 8.94
N MET A 195 10.49 -25.93 8.05
CA MET A 195 10.02 -25.43 6.75
C MET A 195 8.95 -24.34 6.92
N GLN A 196 8.03 -24.51 7.86
CA GLN A 196 7.03 -23.50 8.22
C GLN A 196 7.66 -22.23 8.82
N LYS A 197 8.69 -22.35 9.67
CA LYS A 197 9.47 -21.20 10.17
C LYS A 197 10.10 -20.44 9.00
N TYR A 198 10.73 -21.14 8.05
CA TYR A 198 11.45 -20.51 6.94
C TYR A 198 10.53 -19.82 5.93
N ILE A 199 9.38 -20.42 5.58
CA ILE A 199 8.42 -19.76 4.69
C ILE A 199 7.84 -18.49 5.33
N LEU A 200 7.59 -18.48 6.65
CA LEU A 200 7.13 -17.28 7.34
C LEU A 200 8.22 -16.19 7.37
N LYS A 201 9.49 -16.57 7.60
CA LYS A 201 10.63 -15.64 7.53
C LYS A 201 10.85 -15.06 6.14
N ALA A 202 10.64 -15.87 5.10
CA ALA A 202 10.67 -15.45 3.70
C ALA A 202 9.52 -14.51 3.35
N ALA A 203 8.30 -14.84 3.78
CA ALA A 203 7.12 -14.02 3.57
C ALA A 203 7.25 -12.64 4.22
N GLU A 204 7.68 -12.59 5.49
CA GLU A 204 7.93 -11.35 6.21
C GLU A 204 8.94 -10.46 5.48
N PHE A 205 10.03 -11.05 4.98
CA PHE A 205 11.03 -10.34 4.17
C PHE A 205 10.45 -9.80 2.87
N TYR A 206 9.81 -10.63 2.05
CA TYR A 206 9.32 -10.20 0.73
C TYR A 206 8.18 -9.19 0.83
N ILE A 207 7.23 -9.40 1.75
CA ILE A 207 6.14 -8.45 2.03
C ILE A 207 6.74 -7.14 2.54
N GLY A 208 7.66 -7.21 3.49
CA GLY A 208 8.38 -6.05 3.99
C GLY A 208 9.12 -5.31 2.89
N TYR A 209 9.75 -6.03 1.95
CA TYR A 209 10.53 -5.46 0.85
C TYR A 209 9.65 -4.69 -0.14
N VAL A 210 8.51 -5.25 -0.55
CA VAL A 210 7.59 -4.59 -1.50
C VAL A 210 6.80 -3.46 -0.86
N SER A 211 6.55 -3.51 0.45
CA SER A 211 5.78 -2.48 1.17
C SER A 211 6.64 -1.33 1.68
N ARG A 212 7.92 -1.24 1.30
CA ARG A 212 8.79 -0.13 1.71
C ARG A 212 8.30 1.18 1.11
N GLY A 213 8.26 2.23 1.93
CA GLY A 213 7.98 3.58 1.48
C GLY A 213 9.15 4.20 0.72
N PRO A 214 8.94 5.37 0.08
CA PRO A 214 10.02 6.18 -0.52
C PRO A 214 11.19 6.37 0.46
N SER A 215 12.44 6.13 0.03
CA SER A 215 13.60 6.51 0.86
C SER A 215 13.74 8.04 0.87
N PRO A 216 13.92 8.68 2.04
CA PRO A 216 14.13 10.13 2.12
C PRO A 216 15.44 10.61 1.48
N ASP A 217 16.42 9.72 1.25
CA ASP A 217 17.77 10.10 0.80
C ASP A 217 17.88 10.49 -0.68
N VAL A 218 16.83 10.29 -1.49
CA VAL A 218 16.87 10.62 -2.94
C VAL A 218 16.79 12.14 -3.20
N GLN A 219 16.63 12.98 -2.17
CA GLN A 219 16.58 14.44 -2.35
C GLN A 219 17.95 15.14 -2.42
N ILE A 220 19.07 14.44 -2.18
CA ILE A 220 20.42 15.06 -2.18
C ILE A 220 21.38 14.36 -3.16
N GLN A 221 21.03 14.24 -4.43
CA GLN A 221 22.03 14.27 -5.51
C GLN A 221 21.37 14.40 -6.88
N GLY A 222 21.23 15.64 -7.33
CA GLY A 222 20.82 15.99 -8.68
C GLY A 222 21.62 17.18 -9.19
N THR A 223 22.96 17.09 -9.20
CA THR A 223 23.75 17.95 -10.08
C THR A 223 23.46 17.53 -11.52
N GLN A 224 22.90 18.46 -12.26
CA GLN A 224 22.61 18.36 -13.69
C GLN A 224 23.88 18.00 -14.45
N ASP A 225 23.83 16.94 -15.25
CA ASP A 225 24.63 16.85 -16.46
C ASP A 225 23.72 16.45 -17.62
N GLY A 226 23.75 17.28 -18.65
CA GLY A 226 22.88 17.20 -19.81
C GLY A 226 23.32 16.16 -20.83
N GLY A 227 22.36 15.67 -21.62
CA GLY A 227 22.68 15.01 -22.89
C GLY A 227 21.68 13.95 -23.36
N THR A 228 20.98 14.32 -24.43
CA THR A 228 20.41 13.47 -25.50
C THR A 228 19.04 12.79 -25.34
N LEU A 229 18.12 13.30 -26.15
CA LEU A 229 16.80 12.78 -26.50
C LEU A 229 16.87 11.37 -27.11
N LYS A 230 16.17 10.39 -26.51
CA LYS A 230 15.59 9.23 -27.20
C LYS A 230 14.23 8.84 -26.58
N SER A 231 13.32 8.45 -27.47
CA SER A 231 11.88 8.12 -27.46
C SER A 231 11.22 7.50 -26.21
N PRO A 232 9.88 7.61 -26.05
CA PRO A 232 9.14 7.13 -24.88
C PRO A 232 8.86 5.63 -24.95
N GLY A 233 9.78 4.83 -24.41
CA GLY A 233 9.47 3.50 -23.91
C GLY A 233 9.26 3.59 -22.40
N VAL A 234 8.17 3.02 -21.88
CA VAL A 234 7.82 3.02 -20.46
C VAL A 234 8.91 2.29 -19.65
N SER A 235 9.97 3.01 -19.27
CA SER A 235 10.91 2.55 -18.27
C SER A 235 10.21 2.63 -16.92
N ARG A 236 9.75 1.49 -16.40
CA ARG A 236 9.39 1.32 -14.99
C ARG A 236 10.57 1.83 -14.16
N GLY A 237 10.44 3.01 -13.58
CA GLY A 237 11.42 3.58 -12.66
C GLY A 237 11.47 2.73 -11.40
N SER A 238 12.25 1.65 -11.43
CA SER A 238 12.49 0.83 -10.25
C SER A 238 13.20 1.69 -9.24
N GLN A 239 12.52 2.02 -8.14
CA GLN A 239 13.14 2.66 -7.00
C GLN A 239 14.38 1.86 -6.60
N ARG A 240 15.52 2.54 -6.50
CA ARG A 240 16.79 1.91 -6.18
C ARG A 240 16.97 1.99 -4.67
N TYR A 241 16.48 0.97 -3.98
CA TYR A 241 16.70 0.80 -2.55
C TYR A 241 17.96 -0.01 -2.31
N VAL A 242 18.88 0.56 -1.56
CA VAL A 242 20.06 -0.16 -1.05
C VAL A 242 19.74 -0.69 0.33
N ILE A 243 19.92 -1.99 0.55
CA ILE A 243 19.82 -2.61 1.86
C ILE A 243 21.16 -2.39 2.56
N ASP A 244 21.13 -1.86 3.77
CA ASP A 244 22.34 -1.61 4.56
C ASP A 244 23.23 -2.86 4.65
N GLY A 245 24.52 -2.67 4.41
CA GLY A 245 25.51 -3.75 4.34
C GLY A 245 25.60 -4.48 2.99
N LEU A 246 24.79 -4.10 1.99
CA LEU A 246 24.84 -4.66 0.63
C LEU A 246 25.11 -3.58 -0.43
N SER A 247 25.65 -4.01 -1.57
CA SER A 247 25.74 -3.15 -2.77
C SER A 247 24.34 -2.88 -3.35
N GLU A 248 24.22 -1.83 -4.16
CA GLU A 248 22.98 -1.52 -4.91
C GLU A 248 22.52 -2.73 -5.74
N LYS A 249 23.42 -3.36 -6.48
CA LYS A 249 23.14 -4.57 -7.27
C LYS A 249 22.67 -5.73 -6.38
N SER A 250 23.33 -5.95 -5.25
CA SER A 250 23.01 -7.04 -4.32
C SER A 250 21.70 -6.81 -3.56
N SER A 251 21.18 -5.58 -3.52
CA SER A 251 19.96 -5.20 -2.81
C SER A 251 18.68 -5.40 -3.64
N VAL A 252 18.81 -5.58 -4.95
CA VAL A 252 17.67 -5.74 -5.86
C VAL A 252 17.08 -7.14 -5.75
N VAL A 253 15.76 -7.21 -5.54
CA VAL A 253 14.98 -8.44 -5.56
C VAL A 253 13.98 -8.35 -6.70
N ALA A 254 14.18 -9.19 -7.73
CA ALA A 254 13.27 -9.28 -8.87
C ALA A 254 12.04 -10.14 -8.55
N GLU A 255 10.86 -9.66 -8.95
CA GLU A 255 9.55 -10.34 -8.81
C GLU A 255 9.32 -10.96 -7.41
N PRO A 256 9.29 -10.17 -6.32
CA PRO A 256 9.22 -10.68 -4.94
C PRO A 256 8.02 -11.61 -4.66
N TRP A 257 6.85 -11.31 -5.25
CA TRP A 257 5.65 -12.13 -5.09
C TRP A 257 5.79 -13.50 -5.77
N GLU A 258 6.39 -13.56 -6.96
CA GLU A 258 6.62 -14.82 -7.66
C GLU A 258 7.66 -15.67 -6.93
N ARG A 259 8.75 -15.06 -6.43
CA ARG A 259 9.75 -15.74 -5.59
C ARG A 259 9.13 -16.35 -4.33
N LEU A 260 8.22 -15.63 -3.68
CA LEU A 260 7.50 -16.14 -2.52
C LEU A 260 6.58 -17.31 -2.89
N LEU A 261 5.91 -17.24 -4.04
CA LEU A 261 5.05 -18.30 -4.54
C LEU A 261 5.83 -19.57 -4.91
N ASP A 262 7.03 -19.44 -5.45
CA ASP A 262 7.96 -20.56 -5.69
C ASP A 262 8.32 -21.26 -4.37
N ILE A 263 8.66 -20.50 -3.33
CA ILE A 263 8.96 -21.05 -1.99
C ILE A 263 7.74 -21.78 -1.43
N VAL A 264 6.54 -21.18 -1.51
CA VAL A 264 5.28 -21.82 -1.10
C VAL A 264 5.06 -23.14 -1.82
N THR A 265 5.38 -23.19 -3.11
CA THR A 265 5.20 -24.39 -3.94
C THR A 265 6.15 -25.50 -3.51
N VAL A 266 7.43 -25.19 -3.29
CA VAL A 266 8.42 -26.17 -2.84
C VAL A 266 8.13 -26.66 -1.42
N VAL A 267 7.78 -25.75 -0.50
CA VAL A 267 7.35 -26.10 0.86
C VAL A 267 6.11 -26.97 0.83
N GLY A 268 5.12 -26.62 0.02
CA GLY A 268 3.90 -27.39 -0.12
C GLY A 268 4.17 -28.81 -0.60
N ALA A 269 5.06 -28.98 -1.57
CA ALA A 269 5.45 -30.31 -2.03
C ALA A 269 6.15 -31.13 -0.92
N ARG A 270 7.06 -30.51 -0.16
CA ARG A 270 7.81 -31.19 0.92
C ARG A 270 6.98 -31.46 2.18
N CYS A 271 5.98 -30.64 2.45
CA CYS A 271 5.04 -30.79 3.57
C CYS A 271 3.82 -31.65 3.22
N GLU A 272 3.79 -32.26 2.03
CA GLU A 272 2.66 -33.06 1.52
C GLU A 272 1.33 -32.29 1.49
N TRP A 273 1.38 -30.98 1.23
CA TRP A 273 0.18 -30.17 1.07
C TRP A 273 -0.59 -30.61 -0.17
N GLN A 274 -1.89 -30.83 -0.03
CA GLN A 274 -2.72 -31.37 -1.11
C GLN A 274 -2.70 -30.45 -2.36
N GLY A 275 -2.41 -31.02 -3.53
CA GLY A 275 -2.53 -30.34 -4.83
C GLY A 275 -1.54 -30.82 -5.90
N ASP A 276 -1.91 -30.65 -7.16
CA ASP A 276 -1.19 -31.12 -8.36
C ASP A 276 0.15 -30.38 -8.62
N LYS A 277 1.06 -31.01 -9.37
CA LYS A 277 2.46 -30.57 -9.62
C LYS A 277 2.61 -29.49 -10.73
N GLY A 278 1.53 -28.79 -11.09
CA GLY A 278 1.53 -27.75 -12.13
C GLY A 278 1.65 -26.33 -11.58
N GLN A 279 2.19 -25.39 -12.38
CA GLN A 279 2.43 -24.00 -12.00
C GLN A 279 1.23 -23.39 -11.27
N ARG A 280 1.45 -22.96 -10.02
CA ARG A 280 0.41 -22.52 -9.10
C ARG A 280 0.43 -21.00 -9.03
N ASN A 281 -0.57 -20.33 -9.59
CA ASN A 281 -0.76 -18.90 -9.35
C ASN A 281 -1.51 -18.68 -8.01
N TYR A 282 -1.57 -17.43 -7.53
CA TYR A 282 -2.27 -17.09 -6.28
C TYR A 282 -3.80 -17.35 -6.33
N VAL A 283 -4.42 -17.32 -7.50
CA VAL A 283 -5.86 -17.59 -7.66
C VAL A 283 -6.15 -19.07 -7.42
N ASP A 284 -5.37 -19.97 -8.02
CA ASP A 284 -5.49 -21.41 -7.83
C ASP A 284 -5.12 -21.80 -6.39
N LEU A 285 -4.14 -21.13 -5.79
CA LEU A 285 -3.83 -21.29 -4.37
C LEU A 285 -5.04 -20.91 -3.51
N PHE A 286 -5.71 -19.80 -3.80
CA PHE A 286 -6.87 -19.34 -3.04
C PHE A 286 -8.07 -20.28 -3.13
N GLN A 287 -8.38 -20.76 -4.33
CA GLN A 287 -9.47 -21.72 -4.52
C GLN A 287 -9.25 -23.01 -3.72
N ARG A 288 -8.02 -23.52 -3.70
CA ARG A 288 -7.67 -24.73 -2.94
C ARG A 288 -7.78 -24.55 -1.43
N VAL A 289 -7.29 -23.44 -0.87
CA VAL A 289 -7.41 -23.20 0.58
C VAL A 289 -8.86 -22.99 1.00
N LYS A 290 -9.71 -22.41 0.15
CA LYS A 290 -11.16 -22.33 0.39
C LYS A 290 -11.77 -23.72 0.48
N GLU A 291 -11.44 -24.61 -0.44
CA GLU A 291 -11.93 -25.98 -0.42
C GLU A 291 -11.45 -26.73 0.82
N LEU A 292 -10.15 -26.67 1.12
CA LEU A 292 -9.55 -27.30 2.30
C LEU A 292 -10.18 -26.79 3.61
N CYS A 293 -10.43 -25.48 3.72
CA CYS A 293 -11.05 -24.89 4.88
C CYS A 293 -12.49 -25.41 5.11
N ARG A 294 -13.25 -25.72 4.05
CA ARG A 294 -14.60 -26.29 4.19
C ARG A 294 -14.60 -27.68 4.81
N TYR A 295 -13.54 -28.46 4.58
CA TYR A 295 -13.38 -29.79 5.15
C TYR A 295 -12.69 -29.79 6.53
N LEU A 296 -12.05 -28.68 6.92
CA LEU A 296 -11.28 -28.58 8.16
C LEU A 296 -12.04 -29.04 9.43
N PRO A 297 -13.34 -28.74 9.62
CA PRO A 297 -14.08 -29.21 10.79
C PRO A 297 -14.24 -30.73 10.88
N SER A 298 -14.15 -31.45 9.75
CA SER A 298 -14.28 -32.91 9.69
C SER A 298 -12.98 -33.66 9.92
N LEU A 299 -11.86 -32.93 10.03
CA LEU A 299 -10.53 -33.50 10.25
C LEU A 299 -10.21 -33.53 11.75
N GLU A 300 -9.46 -34.52 12.18
CA GLU A 300 -9.01 -34.69 13.57
C GLU A 300 -7.49 -34.89 13.67
N GLY A 301 -6.96 -34.70 14.87
CA GLY A 301 -5.56 -34.97 15.21
C GLY A 301 -4.53 -34.22 14.36
N GLU A 302 -3.47 -34.94 14.00
CA GLU A 302 -2.30 -34.38 13.27
C GLU A 302 -2.65 -33.90 11.86
N THR A 303 -3.60 -34.55 11.18
CA THR A 303 -4.05 -34.15 9.85
C THR A 303 -4.75 -32.79 9.88
N ARG A 304 -5.58 -32.55 10.91
CA ARG A 304 -6.20 -31.22 11.12
C ARG A 304 -5.15 -30.15 11.37
N SER A 305 -4.15 -30.43 12.20
CA SER A 305 -3.06 -29.49 12.50
C SER A 305 -2.28 -29.11 11.23
N ARG A 306 -1.88 -30.10 10.42
CA ARG A 306 -1.19 -29.87 9.14
C ARG A 306 -2.02 -29.03 8.17
N CYS A 307 -3.30 -29.35 8.01
CA CYS A 307 -4.21 -28.59 7.14
C CYS A 307 -4.44 -27.17 7.66
N CYS A 308 -4.54 -27.00 8.99
CA CYS A 308 -4.65 -25.69 9.63
C CYS A 308 -3.44 -24.81 9.28
N SER A 309 -2.21 -25.31 9.47
CA SER A 309 -1.00 -24.57 9.09
C SER A 309 -0.97 -24.22 7.61
N GLN A 310 -1.36 -25.15 6.72
CA GLN A 310 -1.45 -24.89 5.28
C GLN A 310 -2.43 -23.76 4.97
N VAL A 311 -3.66 -23.83 5.51
CA VAL A 311 -4.70 -22.81 5.30
C VAL A 311 -4.24 -21.45 5.82
N VAL A 312 -3.71 -21.38 7.03
CA VAL A 312 -3.28 -20.11 7.65
C VAL A 312 -2.16 -19.47 6.86
N ILE A 313 -1.08 -20.21 6.56
CA ILE A 313 0.07 -19.65 5.83
C ILE A 313 -0.38 -19.16 4.46
N CYS A 314 -1.00 -20.03 3.66
CA CYS A 314 -1.37 -19.68 2.29
C CYS A 314 -2.39 -18.52 2.24
N THR A 315 -3.41 -18.54 3.10
CA THR A 315 -4.44 -17.49 3.14
C THR A 315 -3.88 -16.18 3.65
N ALA A 316 -2.97 -16.18 4.64
CA ALA A 316 -2.28 -14.97 5.08
C ALA A 316 -1.46 -14.33 3.95
N LEU A 317 -0.75 -15.13 3.14
CA LEU A 317 -0.02 -14.60 1.98
C LEU A 317 -0.95 -13.97 0.94
N ILE A 318 -2.07 -14.65 0.64
CA ILE A 318 -3.08 -14.12 -0.30
C ILE A 318 -3.70 -12.84 0.24
N LEU A 319 -4.02 -12.79 1.54
CA LEU A 319 -4.52 -11.60 2.23
C LEU A 319 -3.54 -10.44 2.09
N PHE A 320 -2.29 -10.61 2.51
CA PHE A 320 -1.32 -9.52 2.49
C PHE A 320 -0.99 -9.05 1.07
N ARG A 321 -0.88 -9.98 0.10
CA ARG A 321 -0.69 -9.63 -1.31
C ARG A 321 -1.86 -8.83 -1.85
N SER A 322 -3.09 -9.29 -1.63
CA SER A 322 -4.29 -8.67 -2.19
C SER A 322 -4.59 -7.33 -1.51
N ALA A 323 -4.36 -7.23 -0.20
CA ALA A 323 -4.43 -5.98 0.53
C ALA A 323 -3.36 -4.99 0.04
N PHE A 324 -2.12 -5.44 -0.18
CA PHE A 324 -1.06 -4.60 -0.75
C PHE A 324 -1.42 -4.07 -2.14
N LEU A 325 -1.94 -4.92 -3.04
CA LEU A 325 -2.35 -4.51 -4.39
C LEU A 325 -3.51 -3.51 -4.36
N TYR A 326 -4.50 -3.71 -3.48
CA TYR A 326 -5.58 -2.76 -3.28
C TYR A 326 -5.05 -1.41 -2.78
N VAL A 327 -4.24 -1.41 -1.72
CA VAL A 327 -3.71 -0.19 -1.10
C VAL A 327 -2.74 0.54 -2.02
N SER A 328 -1.95 -0.19 -2.81
CA SER A 328 -1.07 0.41 -3.82
C SER A 328 -1.84 1.18 -4.89
N ALA A 329 -3.08 0.77 -5.17
CA ALA A 329 -3.95 1.47 -6.10
C ALA A 329 -4.70 2.63 -5.43
N VAL A 330 -5.16 2.47 -4.18
CA VAL A 330 -5.94 3.50 -3.48
C VAL A 330 -5.10 4.54 -2.74
N GLN A 331 -3.84 4.26 -2.44
CA GLN A 331 -2.91 5.18 -1.80
C GLN A 331 -1.47 4.95 -2.32
N PRO A 332 -1.20 5.31 -3.59
CA PRO A 332 0.09 5.06 -4.23
C PRO A 332 1.26 5.81 -3.57
N SER A 333 0.99 6.91 -2.85
CA SER A 333 1.99 7.71 -2.12
C SER A 333 2.76 6.91 -1.07
N LEU A 334 2.17 5.84 -0.52
CA LEU A 334 2.82 5.00 0.48
C LEU A 334 3.99 4.18 -0.08
N PHE A 335 4.04 3.97 -1.39
CA PHE A 335 5.01 3.06 -2.01
C PHE A 335 5.87 3.73 -3.09
N GLN A 336 5.36 4.72 -3.84
CA GLN A 336 6.07 5.30 -4.98
C GLN A 336 6.64 6.69 -4.69
N ALA A 337 7.92 6.92 -5.03
CA ALA A 337 8.67 8.11 -4.60
C ALA A 337 8.44 9.39 -5.41
N VAL A 338 8.11 9.35 -6.71
CA VAL A 338 8.07 10.61 -7.51
C VAL A 338 7.10 10.60 -8.70
N SER A 339 6.94 9.50 -9.43
CA SER A 339 6.17 9.48 -10.70
C SER A 339 4.65 9.34 -10.55
N ALA A 340 4.15 8.85 -9.41
CA ALA A 340 2.71 8.80 -9.09
C ALA A 340 2.24 9.97 -8.21
N MET A 341 3.07 10.99 -8.00
CA MET A 341 2.70 12.17 -7.20
C MET A 341 1.53 12.97 -7.79
N ASN A 342 1.18 12.73 -9.07
CA ASN A 342 0.03 13.36 -9.73
C ASN A 342 -1.31 12.62 -9.47
N SER A 343 -1.30 11.39 -8.94
CA SER A 343 -2.51 10.65 -8.58
C SER A 343 -2.71 10.69 -7.06
N GLY A 344 -3.67 11.51 -6.59
CA GLY A 344 -4.06 11.58 -5.19
C GLY A 344 -4.68 10.26 -4.67
N PRO A 345 -4.85 10.12 -3.35
CA PRO A 345 -5.46 8.92 -2.76
C PRO A 345 -6.92 8.75 -3.19
N TRP A 346 -7.47 7.55 -3.07
CA TRP A 346 -8.86 7.20 -3.37
C TRP A 346 -9.64 6.89 -2.11
N ILE A 347 -10.80 7.53 -1.92
CA ILE A 347 -11.57 7.49 -0.69
C ILE A 347 -12.75 6.52 -0.86
N LEU A 348 -12.87 5.53 0.03
CA LEU A 348 -14.05 4.67 0.11
C LEU A 348 -15.12 5.32 0.99
N VAL A 349 -16.28 5.64 0.41
CA VAL A 349 -17.38 6.41 1.05
C VAL A 349 -18.75 5.85 0.69
N GLU A 350 -19.80 6.29 1.40
CA GLU A 350 -21.20 5.98 1.09
C GLU A 350 -21.60 6.45 -0.32
N ASP A 351 -22.39 5.65 -1.04
CA ASP A 351 -22.96 6.07 -2.32
C ASP A 351 -24.18 6.99 -2.10
N LEU A 352 -24.06 8.23 -2.58
CA LEU A 352 -25.09 9.27 -2.45
C LEU A 352 -25.96 9.43 -3.70
N SER A 353 -25.93 8.47 -4.63
CA SER A 353 -26.69 8.56 -5.90
C SER A 353 -28.21 8.70 -5.71
N SER A 354 -28.74 8.28 -4.56
CA SER A 354 -30.16 8.42 -4.21
C SER A 354 -30.49 9.71 -3.44
N VAL A 355 -29.56 10.64 -3.23
CA VAL A 355 -29.82 11.85 -2.42
C VAL A 355 -30.99 12.68 -2.96
N TYR A 356 -31.15 12.75 -4.27
CA TYR A 356 -32.24 13.46 -4.95
C TYR A 356 -33.56 12.66 -5.05
N SER A 357 -33.56 11.39 -4.61
CA SER A 357 -34.76 10.55 -4.63
C SER A 357 -35.78 10.91 -3.55
N ASP A 358 -37.01 10.47 -3.73
CA ASP A 358 -38.15 10.83 -2.87
C ASP A 358 -37.97 10.45 -1.39
N VAL A 359 -38.31 11.38 -0.47
CA VAL A 359 -38.26 11.20 0.99
C VAL A 359 -39.19 10.05 1.44
N ASP A 360 -40.26 9.80 0.69
CA ASP A 360 -41.21 8.72 0.99
C ASP A 360 -40.61 7.31 0.82
N VAL A 361 -39.59 7.16 -0.04
CA VAL A 361 -38.86 5.89 -0.25
C VAL A 361 -37.91 5.59 0.91
N GLU A 362 -37.29 6.62 1.50
CA GLU A 362 -36.48 6.51 2.73
C GLU A 362 -37.34 6.09 3.94
N ARG A 363 -38.56 6.63 4.08
CA ARG A 363 -39.54 6.18 5.10
C ARG A 363 -39.94 4.71 4.93
N ALA A 364 -40.05 4.20 3.70
CA ALA A 364 -40.37 2.80 3.45
C ALA A 364 -39.18 1.84 3.72
N ALA A 365 -37.95 2.31 3.49
CA ALA A 365 -36.72 1.58 3.84
C ALA A 365 -36.59 1.41 5.36
N LEU A 366 -36.93 2.45 6.14
CA LEU A 366 -37.07 2.37 7.59
C LEU A 366 -38.19 1.36 7.98
N LYS A 367 -39.36 1.42 7.35
CA LYS A 367 -40.52 0.54 7.65
C LYS A 367 -40.32 -0.95 7.36
N HIS A 368 -39.57 -1.35 6.32
CA HIS A 368 -39.33 -2.77 6.05
C HIS A 368 -38.28 -3.41 6.98
N ALA A 369 -37.45 -2.62 7.67
CA ALA A 369 -36.63 -3.07 8.79
C ALA A 369 -37.46 -3.25 10.08
N HIS A 370 -38.58 -2.53 10.23
CA HIS A 370 -39.43 -2.54 11.43
C HIS A 370 -40.36 -3.76 11.59
N LYS A 371 -40.47 -4.70 10.64
CA LYS A 371 -41.43 -5.83 10.77
C LYS A 371 -40.96 -6.96 11.73
N LYS A 372 -39.75 -6.89 12.29
CA LYS A 372 -39.27 -7.78 13.38
C LYS A 372 -39.11 -7.04 14.72
N ARG A 373 -40.13 -6.34 15.21
CA ARG A 373 -40.30 -6.14 16.67
C ARG A 373 -41.69 -5.60 16.96
N LYS A 374 -42.48 -6.36 17.72
CA LYS A 374 -43.71 -5.87 18.33
C LYS A 374 -43.45 -5.71 19.82
N LEU A 375 -43.88 -4.55 20.33
CA LEU A 375 -44.25 -4.20 21.70
C LEU A 375 -43.21 -3.61 22.67
N VAL A 376 -43.55 -2.37 23.04
CA VAL A 376 -43.31 -1.57 24.25
C VAL A 376 -42.11 -0.60 24.28
N ASP A 377 -42.53 0.66 24.42
CA ASP A 377 -41.91 1.92 24.83
C ASP A 377 -41.05 2.77 23.89
N GLY A 378 -41.43 4.05 23.87
CA GLY A 378 -40.99 5.08 22.93
C GLY A 378 -39.57 5.57 23.20
N ARG A 379 -38.69 5.32 22.24
CA ARG A 379 -37.47 6.10 22.00
C ARG A 379 -37.04 5.84 20.56
N GLU A 380 -36.99 6.90 19.75
CA GLU A 380 -36.48 6.86 18.37
C GLU A 380 -35.07 6.26 18.39
N LYS A 381 -34.85 5.21 17.61
CA LYS A 381 -33.55 4.54 17.46
C LYS A 381 -33.10 4.57 16.02
N THR A 382 -31.88 5.08 15.84
CA THR A 382 -31.10 5.24 14.62
C THR A 382 -30.63 3.89 14.05
N MET A 383 -30.31 3.89 12.75
CA MET A 383 -29.91 2.72 11.96
C MET A 383 -28.48 2.25 12.29
N SER A 384 -28.25 1.72 13.48
CA SER A 384 -27.02 0.98 13.78
C SER A 384 -27.30 -0.53 13.87
N SER A 385 -26.59 -1.28 13.02
CA SER A 385 -26.45 -2.74 13.06
C SER A 385 -25.21 -3.14 13.88
N ASP A 386 -24.89 -2.43 14.96
CA ASP A 386 -23.71 -2.73 15.78
C ASP A 386 -23.89 -3.93 16.73
N ASP A 387 -25.11 -4.48 16.88
CA ASP A 387 -25.42 -5.50 17.90
C ASP A 387 -25.64 -6.94 17.37
N GLU A 388 -25.43 -7.22 16.08
CA GLU A 388 -25.54 -8.59 15.54
C GLU A 388 -24.15 -9.22 15.33
N GLU A 389 -23.61 -9.85 16.39
CA GLU A 389 -22.69 -10.97 16.23
C GLU A 389 -23.48 -12.17 15.70
N GLY A 390 -23.49 -12.36 14.38
CA GLY A 390 -24.23 -13.45 13.78
C GLY A 390 -23.81 -13.73 12.35
N LEU A 391 -23.26 -14.91 12.12
CA LEU A 391 -22.88 -15.55 10.86
C LEU A 391 -24.05 -15.61 9.84
N GLY A 392 -24.47 -14.45 9.33
CA GLY A 392 -25.53 -14.30 8.35
C GLY A 392 -24.98 -13.94 6.98
N LYS A 393 -25.29 -14.74 5.96
CA LYS A 393 -25.03 -14.48 4.53
C LYS A 393 -25.72 -13.18 4.08
N SER A 394 -25.14 -12.03 4.39
CA SER A 394 -25.55 -10.74 3.83
C SER A 394 -25.01 -10.64 2.40
N ARG A 395 -25.88 -10.27 1.44
CA ARG A 395 -25.44 -9.92 0.08
C ARG A 395 -24.49 -8.73 0.21
N GLY A 396 -23.23 -8.90 -0.22
CA GLY A 396 -22.20 -7.87 -0.07
C GLY A 396 -22.58 -6.53 -0.70
N ARG A 397 -22.15 -5.44 -0.05
CA ARG A 397 -22.24 -4.07 -0.56
C ARG A 397 -21.49 -3.98 -1.90
N HIS A 398 -21.98 -3.24 -2.88
CA HIS A 398 -21.22 -3.02 -4.12
C HIS A 398 -20.33 -1.77 -3.94
N ILE A 399 -19.11 -1.83 -4.46
CA ILE A 399 -18.22 -0.66 -4.55
C ILE A 399 -18.26 -0.15 -5.99
N PHE A 400 -18.79 1.05 -6.19
CA PHE A 400 -18.80 1.74 -7.48
C PHE A 400 -17.51 2.54 -7.68
N VAL A 401 -16.99 2.51 -8.91
CA VAL A 401 -15.80 3.26 -9.31
C VAL A 401 -16.07 3.89 -10.68
N ASN A 402 -15.66 5.14 -10.87
CA ASN A 402 -15.66 5.74 -12.20
C ASN A 402 -14.54 5.10 -13.05
N LYS A 403 -14.94 4.28 -14.03
CA LYS A 403 -14.01 3.51 -14.86
C LYS A 403 -13.11 4.38 -15.74
N ALA A 404 -13.53 5.61 -16.06
CA ALA A 404 -12.73 6.55 -16.84
C ALA A 404 -11.58 7.16 -16.01
N GLU A 405 -11.78 7.29 -14.70
CA GLU A 405 -10.81 7.92 -13.79
C GLU A 405 -9.82 6.91 -13.19
N MET A 406 -10.18 5.63 -13.12
CA MET A 406 -9.34 4.55 -12.58
C MET A 406 -9.04 3.48 -13.63
N PRO A 407 -7.85 3.49 -14.27
CA PRO A 407 -7.51 2.54 -15.33
C PRO A 407 -7.56 1.06 -14.91
N SER A 408 -7.10 0.73 -13.70
CA SER A 408 -7.03 -0.64 -13.16
C SER A 408 -8.17 -0.96 -12.17
N TRP A 409 -9.34 -0.34 -12.35
CA TRP A 409 -10.46 -0.46 -11.40
C TRP A 409 -10.87 -1.93 -11.15
N ALA A 410 -10.81 -2.77 -12.18
CA ALA A 410 -11.21 -4.17 -12.09
C ALA A 410 -10.24 -4.96 -11.20
N GLU A 411 -8.93 -4.82 -11.42
CA GLU A 411 -7.94 -5.49 -10.58
C GLU A 411 -7.97 -4.97 -9.13
N THR A 412 -8.20 -3.67 -8.93
CA THR A 412 -8.29 -3.09 -7.58
C THR A 412 -9.50 -3.64 -6.81
N LEU A 413 -10.68 -3.69 -7.42
CA LEU A 413 -11.86 -4.25 -6.77
C LEU A 413 -11.73 -5.75 -6.52
N GLU A 414 -11.09 -6.49 -7.44
CA GLU A 414 -10.85 -7.92 -7.25
C GLU A 414 -9.84 -8.18 -6.13
N SER A 415 -8.80 -7.34 -6.03
CA SER A 415 -7.82 -7.39 -4.93
C SER A 415 -8.51 -7.11 -3.59
N PHE A 416 -9.40 -6.12 -3.51
CA PHE A 416 -10.19 -5.86 -2.31
C PHE A 416 -11.06 -7.06 -1.90
N ARG A 417 -11.80 -7.63 -2.86
CA ARG A 417 -12.65 -8.81 -2.59
C ARG A 417 -11.84 -10.01 -2.13
N THR A 418 -10.73 -10.30 -2.80
CA THR A 418 -9.84 -11.42 -2.46
C THR A 418 -9.26 -11.23 -1.06
N ALA A 419 -8.81 -10.02 -0.72
CA ALA A 419 -8.31 -9.70 0.62
C ALA A 419 -9.40 -9.87 1.69
N ARG A 420 -10.60 -9.33 1.46
CA ARG A 420 -11.75 -9.47 2.37
C ARG A 420 -12.14 -10.93 2.58
N GLU A 421 -12.26 -11.70 1.51
CA GLU A 421 -12.60 -13.13 1.60
C GLU A 421 -11.50 -13.93 2.30
N SER A 422 -10.22 -13.56 2.12
CA SER A 422 -9.09 -14.17 2.84
C SER A 422 -9.15 -13.86 4.33
N TRP A 423 -9.50 -12.63 4.70
CA TRP A 423 -9.76 -12.24 6.08
C TRP A 423 -10.90 -13.05 6.69
N ASP A 424 -12.07 -13.08 6.03
CA ASP A 424 -13.24 -13.85 6.49
C ASP A 424 -12.88 -15.35 6.67
N LEU A 425 -12.04 -15.91 5.80
CA LEU A 425 -11.59 -17.29 5.88
C LEU A 425 -10.69 -17.55 7.10
N LEU A 426 -9.73 -16.65 7.37
CA LEU A 426 -8.83 -16.74 8.54
C LEU A 426 -9.58 -16.62 9.86
N TYR A 427 -10.67 -15.85 9.90
CA TYR A 427 -11.53 -15.67 11.07
C TYR A 427 -12.72 -16.64 11.12
N SER A 428 -12.79 -17.62 10.21
CA SER A 428 -13.93 -18.55 10.15
C SER A 428 -13.92 -19.61 11.26
N HIS A 429 -12.74 -19.88 11.85
CA HIS A 429 -12.54 -20.88 12.89
C HIS A 429 -11.52 -20.38 13.92
N ASP A 430 -11.78 -20.57 15.22
CA ASP A 430 -10.92 -20.10 16.32
C ASP A 430 -9.45 -20.54 16.19
N GLY A 431 -9.22 -21.76 15.69
CA GLY A 431 -7.87 -22.30 15.46
C GLY A 431 -7.12 -21.55 14.35
N LEU A 432 -7.80 -21.16 13.28
CA LEU A 432 -7.21 -20.36 12.20
C LEU A 432 -6.92 -18.94 12.68
N GLU A 433 -7.88 -18.33 13.39
CA GLU A 433 -7.75 -16.98 13.94
C GLU A 433 -6.57 -16.90 14.91
N THR A 434 -6.41 -17.90 15.79
CA THR A 434 -5.33 -17.94 16.79
C THR A 434 -3.96 -18.00 16.11
N GLU A 435 -3.77 -18.89 15.14
CA GLU A 435 -2.50 -18.99 14.41
C GLU A 435 -2.23 -17.75 13.55
N PHE A 436 -3.26 -17.17 12.93
CA PHE A 436 -3.11 -15.92 12.19
C PHE A 436 -2.69 -14.75 13.09
N LYS A 437 -3.32 -14.61 14.27
CA LYS A 437 -2.93 -13.59 15.26
C LYS A 437 -1.48 -13.75 15.71
N LYS A 438 -0.97 -14.99 15.83
CA LYS A 438 0.46 -15.23 16.13
C LYS A 438 1.36 -14.69 15.03
N ILE A 439 1.01 -14.88 13.75
CA ILE A 439 1.75 -14.31 12.62
C ILE A 439 1.74 -12.79 12.70
N CYS A 440 0.55 -12.18 12.86
CA CYS A 440 0.40 -10.72 12.96
C CYS A 440 1.20 -10.12 14.12
N ALA A 441 1.18 -10.76 15.29
CA ALA A 441 1.95 -10.33 16.46
C ALA A 441 3.46 -10.47 16.24
N ALA A 442 3.91 -11.61 15.68
CA ALA A 442 5.33 -11.85 15.40
C ALA A 442 5.90 -10.83 14.40
N TRP A 443 5.12 -10.46 13.38
CA TRP A 443 5.52 -9.49 12.34
C TRP A 443 5.20 -8.04 12.70
N LYS A 444 4.60 -7.79 13.88
CA LYS A 444 4.16 -6.47 14.33
C LYS A 444 3.33 -5.73 13.28
N THR A 445 2.40 -6.43 12.63
CA THR A 445 1.59 -5.88 11.51
C THR A 445 0.73 -4.70 11.91
N GLU A 446 0.51 -4.48 13.20
CA GLU A 446 -0.13 -3.28 13.74
C GLU A 446 0.60 -1.98 13.38
N SER A 447 1.92 -2.05 13.15
CA SER A 447 2.74 -0.92 12.68
C SER A 447 2.61 -0.65 11.18
N TRP A 448 2.01 -1.57 10.41
CA TRP A 448 1.90 -1.43 8.96
C TRP A 448 0.72 -0.53 8.59
N LEU A 449 1.02 0.74 8.31
CA LEU A 449 0.01 1.74 7.92
C LEU A 449 -0.84 1.28 6.73
N TRP A 450 -0.21 0.73 5.69
CA TRP A 450 -0.93 0.24 4.51
C TRP A 450 -1.95 -0.83 4.87
N PHE A 451 -1.60 -1.76 5.76
CA PHE A 451 -2.49 -2.83 6.18
C PHE A 451 -3.63 -2.27 7.04
N ARG A 452 -3.33 -1.30 7.90
CA ARG A 452 -4.35 -0.58 8.69
C ARG A 452 -5.37 0.13 7.80
N ILE A 453 -4.94 0.80 6.73
CA ILE A 453 -5.83 1.43 5.74
C ILE A 453 -6.78 0.41 5.10
N PHE A 454 -6.25 -0.74 4.66
CA PHE A 454 -7.09 -1.83 4.13
C PHE A 454 -8.13 -2.30 5.17
N LEU A 455 -7.70 -2.52 6.42
CA LEU A 455 -8.61 -2.94 7.48
C LEU A 455 -9.70 -1.89 7.75
N THR A 456 -9.36 -0.61 7.75
CA THR A 456 -10.35 0.46 7.91
C THR A 456 -11.38 0.45 6.76
N ASP A 457 -10.93 0.39 5.51
CA ASP A 457 -11.82 0.33 4.34
C ASP A 457 -12.70 -0.93 4.37
N MET A 458 -12.15 -2.08 4.82
CA MET A 458 -12.90 -3.31 5.01
C MET A 458 -13.97 -3.18 6.10
N ILE A 459 -13.68 -2.52 7.22
CA ILE A 459 -14.63 -2.27 8.31
C ILE A 459 -15.75 -1.33 7.85
N ILE A 460 -15.44 -0.30 7.04
CA ILE A 460 -16.43 0.56 6.38
C ILE A 460 -17.32 -0.28 5.44
N TYR A 461 -16.71 -1.16 4.65
CA TYR A 461 -17.43 -2.11 3.78
C TYR A 461 -18.33 -3.07 4.57
N GLN A 462 -17.95 -3.47 5.77
CA GLN A 462 -18.79 -4.30 6.64
C GLN A 462 -19.90 -3.50 7.33
N GLY A 463 -19.90 -2.16 7.25
CA GLY A 463 -20.88 -1.30 7.92
C GLY A 463 -20.63 -1.12 9.42
N GLN A 464 -19.45 -1.49 9.92
CA GLN A 464 -19.08 -1.38 11.34
C GLN A 464 -18.49 0.02 11.65
N TYR A 465 -19.30 1.06 11.45
CA TYR A 465 -18.84 2.45 11.41
C TYR A 465 -18.16 2.94 12.71
N ARG A 466 -18.60 2.47 13.88
CA ARG A 466 -17.94 2.83 15.16
C ARG A 466 -16.50 2.33 15.23
N LYS A 467 -16.25 1.10 14.74
CA LYS A 467 -14.88 0.54 14.67
C LYS A 467 -14.06 1.24 13.58
N ALA A 468 -14.68 1.65 12.48
CA ALA A 468 -14.00 2.44 11.45
C ALA A 468 -13.56 3.79 12.01
N LEU A 469 -14.43 4.48 12.77
CA LEU A 469 -14.11 5.74 13.42
C LEU A 469 -12.95 5.58 14.41
N SER A 470 -12.94 4.56 15.27
CA SER A 470 -11.81 4.37 16.20
C SER A 470 -10.48 4.14 15.46
N SER A 471 -10.52 3.35 14.39
CA SER A 471 -9.35 3.10 13.52
C SER A 471 -8.86 4.39 12.83
N LEU A 472 -9.77 5.21 12.29
CA LEU A 472 -9.46 6.50 11.66
C LEU A 472 -8.84 7.50 12.64
N HIS A 473 -9.36 7.58 13.87
CA HIS A 473 -8.78 8.44 14.91
C HIS A 473 -7.38 8.00 15.33
N GLN A 474 -7.14 6.69 15.45
CA GLN A 474 -5.81 6.15 15.73
C GLN A 474 -4.81 6.47 14.62
N MET A 475 -5.22 6.38 13.35
CA MET A 475 -4.37 6.76 12.22
C MET A 475 -4.05 8.26 12.24
N ALA A 476 -5.03 9.11 12.54
CA ALA A 476 -4.82 10.56 12.64
C ALA A 476 -3.87 10.96 13.79
N ALA A 477 -3.91 10.28 14.93
CA ALA A 477 -3.01 10.53 16.06
C ALA A 477 -1.53 10.23 15.73
N VAL A 478 -1.28 9.25 14.86
CA VAL A 478 0.08 8.88 14.41
C VAL A 478 0.62 9.87 13.36
N HIS A 479 -0.25 10.53 12.61
CA HIS A 479 0.12 11.45 11.51
C HIS A 479 0.05 12.93 11.89
N GLN A 480 -0.07 13.29 13.18
CA GLN A 480 -0.06 14.69 13.57
C GLN A 480 1.29 15.33 13.20
N PRO A 481 1.32 16.35 12.33
CA PRO A 481 2.54 17.09 12.06
C PRO A 481 3.00 17.77 13.36
N GLN A 482 4.29 17.65 13.68
CA GLN A 482 4.87 18.48 14.73
C GLN A 482 4.64 19.96 14.39
N PRO A 483 4.28 20.81 15.37
CA PRO A 483 4.05 22.23 15.11
C PRO A 483 5.32 22.87 14.55
N GLY A 484 5.30 23.26 13.27
CA GLY A 484 6.42 23.92 12.58
C GLY A 484 6.85 23.31 11.23
N GLN A 485 6.45 22.08 10.90
CA GLN A 485 6.77 21.46 9.60
C GLN A 485 5.53 21.41 8.70
N GLN A 486 5.26 22.50 7.98
CA GLN A 486 4.38 22.42 6.81
C GLN A 486 5.12 21.69 5.70
N SER A 487 4.66 20.50 5.33
CA SER A 487 5.20 19.75 4.19
C SER A 487 4.98 20.58 2.91
N PRO A 488 6.03 20.88 2.13
CA PRO A 488 5.95 21.75 0.96
C PRO A 488 5.12 21.17 -0.20
N SER A 489 4.63 19.93 -0.11
CA SER A 489 3.97 19.20 -1.22
C SER A 489 2.45 19.13 -1.18
N GLY A 490 1.75 19.68 -0.17
CA GLY A 490 0.28 19.57 -0.06
C GLY A 490 -0.27 18.13 0.13
N GLN A 491 0.58 17.10 0.09
CA GLN A 491 0.21 15.69 0.19
C GLN A 491 -0.29 15.31 1.58
N ALA A 492 0.34 15.83 2.64
CA ALA A 492 -0.12 15.66 4.03
C ALA A 492 -1.55 16.19 4.24
N SER A 493 -1.96 17.19 3.45
CA SER A 493 -3.34 17.71 3.46
C SER A 493 -4.32 16.74 2.78
N LEU A 494 -3.95 16.04 1.71
CA LEU A 494 -4.83 15.08 1.02
C LEU A 494 -5.09 13.81 1.85
N GLU A 495 -4.07 13.29 2.53
CA GLU A 495 -4.23 12.13 3.42
C GLU A 495 -5.12 12.47 4.62
N HIS A 496 -4.95 13.67 5.17
CA HIS A 496 -5.84 14.19 6.20
C HIS A 496 -7.28 14.36 5.70
N HIS A 497 -7.47 14.93 4.50
CA HIS A 497 -8.78 15.05 3.87
C HIS A 497 -9.45 13.68 3.67
N ARG A 498 -8.72 12.66 3.18
CA ARG A 498 -9.23 11.28 3.06
C ARG A 498 -9.84 10.82 4.39
N ALA A 499 -9.07 10.92 5.48
CA ALA A 499 -9.51 10.44 6.79
C ALA A 499 -10.76 11.21 7.29
N LEU A 500 -10.78 12.54 7.15
CA LEU A 500 -11.93 13.36 7.54
C LEU A 500 -13.19 13.05 6.74
N ILE A 501 -13.06 12.81 5.43
CA ILE A 501 -14.20 12.46 4.56
C ILE A 501 -14.76 11.08 4.94
N GLN A 502 -13.89 10.10 5.22
CA GLN A 502 -14.33 8.79 5.71
C GLN A 502 -15.00 8.91 7.10
N GLN A 503 -14.47 9.75 8.00
CA GLN A 503 -15.13 10.04 9.28
C GLN A 503 -16.51 10.66 9.09
N ALA A 504 -16.64 11.65 8.20
CA ALA A 504 -17.93 12.26 7.88
C ALA A 504 -18.94 11.23 7.35
N SER A 505 -18.50 10.37 6.44
CA SER A 505 -19.31 9.28 5.88
C SER A 505 -19.77 8.29 6.96
N CYS A 506 -18.89 7.93 7.89
CA CYS A 506 -19.21 7.07 9.03
C CYS A 506 -20.21 7.73 10.01
N HIS A 507 -19.98 9.00 10.38
CA HIS A 507 -20.90 9.75 11.24
C HIS A 507 -22.28 9.90 10.61
N TYR A 508 -22.34 10.15 9.29
CA TYR A 508 -23.60 10.18 8.55
C TYR A 508 -24.35 8.85 8.66
N ALA A 509 -23.67 7.73 8.42
CA ALA A 509 -24.28 6.41 8.51
C ALA A 509 -24.75 6.05 9.93
N LEU A 510 -24.13 6.61 10.97
CA LEU A 510 -24.54 6.46 12.38
C LEU A 510 -25.70 7.40 12.79
N GLY A 511 -26.06 8.36 11.94
CA GLY A 511 -27.06 9.40 12.25
C GLY A 511 -26.50 10.58 13.05
N GLU A 512 -25.18 10.67 13.21
CA GLU A 512 -24.48 11.72 13.95
C GLU A 512 -24.24 12.94 13.04
N TYR A 513 -25.33 13.55 12.58
CA TYR A 513 -25.31 14.51 11.47
C TYR A 513 -24.48 15.77 11.74
N ARG A 514 -24.54 16.30 12.96
CA ARG A 514 -23.71 17.43 13.37
C ARG A 514 -22.23 17.12 13.24
N MET A 515 -21.78 15.97 13.76
CA MET A 515 -20.37 15.56 13.66
C MET A 515 -19.96 15.32 12.20
N ALA A 516 -20.82 14.69 11.40
CA ALA A 516 -20.57 14.52 9.97
C ALA A 516 -20.35 15.87 9.27
N CYS A 517 -21.21 16.86 9.55
CA CYS A 517 -21.12 18.19 8.97
C CYS A 517 -19.85 18.93 9.38
N GLU A 518 -19.47 18.87 10.67
CA GLU A 518 -18.24 19.48 11.18
C GLU A 518 -17.01 18.98 10.40
N LYS A 519 -16.87 17.67 10.21
CA LYS A 519 -15.78 17.07 9.44
C LYS A 519 -15.77 17.49 7.98
N LEU A 520 -16.95 17.61 7.35
CA LEU A 520 -17.05 18.08 5.95
C LEU A 520 -16.63 19.53 5.81
N LEU A 521 -17.08 20.40 6.71
CA LEU A 521 -16.77 21.83 6.65
C LEU A 521 -15.29 22.10 6.94
N ASP A 522 -14.63 21.26 7.75
CA ASP A 522 -13.17 21.30 7.91
C ASP A 522 -12.44 20.97 6.60
N VAL A 523 -12.90 19.95 5.87
CA VAL A 523 -12.36 19.59 4.54
C VAL A 523 -12.60 20.71 3.55
N VAL A 524 -13.85 21.19 3.42
CA VAL A 524 -14.23 22.23 2.45
C VAL A 524 -13.41 23.50 2.65
N GLY A 525 -13.15 23.91 3.90
CA GLY A 525 -12.32 25.09 4.19
C GLY A 525 -10.88 25.00 3.68
N GLY A 526 -10.36 23.78 3.43
CA GLY A 526 -9.03 23.54 2.86
C GLY A 526 -9.03 23.33 1.33
N LEU A 527 -10.19 23.30 0.67
CA LEU A 527 -10.28 23.06 -0.77
C LEU A 527 -10.20 24.37 -1.57
N VAL A 528 -9.63 24.28 -2.77
CA VAL A 528 -9.72 25.34 -3.78
C VAL A 528 -10.89 25.01 -4.70
N PRO A 529 -11.90 25.90 -4.86
CA PRO A 529 -13.01 25.68 -5.78
C PRO A 529 -12.51 25.49 -7.22
N PRO A 530 -13.01 24.48 -7.96
CA PRO A 530 -12.64 24.32 -9.36
C PRO A 530 -13.07 25.53 -10.20
N SER A 531 -12.21 25.95 -11.13
CA SER A 531 -12.56 26.94 -12.14
C SER A 531 -13.67 26.39 -13.05
N GLN A 532 -14.62 27.24 -13.45
CA GLN A 532 -15.61 26.89 -14.46
C GLN A 532 -14.89 26.65 -15.79
N ASP A 533 -14.59 25.39 -16.10
CA ASP A 533 -14.28 25.00 -17.46
C ASP A 533 -15.60 25.04 -18.26
N LEU A 534 -15.65 25.92 -19.26
CA LEU A 534 -16.77 26.07 -20.21
C LEU A 534 -17.11 24.78 -20.99
N ASN A 535 -16.28 23.74 -20.86
CA ASN A 535 -16.56 22.42 -21.40
C ASN A 535 -17.36 21.57 -20.40
N ARG A 536 -18.64 21.90 -20.21
CA ARG A 536 -19.63 20.83 -20.06
C ARG A 536 -19.68 20.11 -21.42
N SER A 537 -18.77 19.17 -21.66
CA SER A 537 -19.03 18.11 -22.64
C SER A 537 -20.23 17.34 -22.11
N HIS A 538 -21.40 17.74 -22.60
CA HIS A 538 -22.73 17.28 -22.24
C HIS A 538 -22.99 15.82 -22.67
N GLU A 539 -21.95 15.01 -22.84
CA GLU A 539 -22.02 13.74 -23.56
C GLU A 539 -21.65 12.47 -22.78
N ASP A 540 -21.31 12.52 -21.48
CA ASP A 540 -20.95 11.28 -20.76
C ASP A 540 -21.95 10.81 -19.68
N GLN A 541 -23.17 11.35 -19.66
CA GLN A 541 -24.33 10.69 -19.02
C GLN A 541 -25.10 9.81 -20.02
N GLY A 542 -24.36 9.13 -20.88
CA GLY A 542 -24.87 8.08 -21.75
C GLY A 542 -25.32 6.87 -20.94
N ARG A 543 -26.60 6.87 -20.54
CA ARG A 543 -27.45 5.69 -20.31
C ARG A 543 -26.74 4.43 -19.78
N THR A 544 -26.69 4.30 -18.47
CA THR A 544 -27.04 3.01 -17.85
C THR A 544 -28.15 3.27 -16.84
N LYS A 545 -29.39 2.99 -17.24
CA LYS A 545 -30.51 2.81 -16.31
C LYS A 545 -30.24 1.53 -15.49
N THR A 546 -29.30 1.58 -14.56
CA THR A 546 -29.31 0.65 -13.44
C THR A 546 -30.34 1.16 -12.46
N ARG A 547 -31.41 0.38 -12.26
CA ARG A 547 -32.39 0.60 -11.17
C ARG A 547 -31.65 1.07 -9.91
N PRO A 548 -32.11 2.11 -9.19
CA PRO A 548 -31.55 2.43 -7.88
C PRO A 548 -31.68 1.18 -7.01
N ARG A 549 -30.54 0.56 -6.71
CA ARG A 549 -30.47 -0.54 -5.75
C ARG A 549 -30.40 0.11 -4.36
N ARG A 550 -31.01 -0.56 -3.39
CA ARG A 550 -31.26 -0.03 -2.04
C ARG A 550 -29.99 0.54 -1.43
N GLY A 551 -30.12 1.72 -0.82
CA GLY A 551 -29.05 2.39 -0.06
C GLY A 551 -28.34 1.40 0.84
N ASN A 552 -27.00 1.45 0.78
CA ASN A 552 -25.97 0.58 1.37
C ASN A 552 -24.87 0.21 0.34
N ASP A 553 -24.83 0.79 -0.85
CA ASP A 553 -23.65 0.63 -1.72
C ASP A 553 -22.59 1.70 -1.38
N LEU A 554 -21.35 1.46 -1.79
CA LEU A 554 -20.20 2.31 -1.55
C LEU A 554 -19.65 2.85 -2.87
N ARG A 555 -18.85 3.91 -2.79
CA ARG A 555 -18.14 4.48 -3.93
C ARG A 555 -16.67 4.69 -3.57
N LEU A 556 -15.80 4.43 -4.54
CA LEU A 556 -14.40 4.83 -4.49
C LEU A 556 -14.24 6.14 -5.29
N LEU A 557 -13.84 7.21 -4.60
CA LEU A 557 -13.77 8.57 -5.14
C LEU A 557 -12.31 9.07 -5.13
N PRO A 558 -11.80 9.70 -6.20
CA PRO A 558 -10.46 10.29 -6.15
C PRO A 558 -10.43 11.49 -5.18
N CYS A 559 -9.42 11.58 -4.33
CA CYS A 559 -9.22 12.69 -3.39
C CYS A 559 -8.65 13.90 -4.13
N THR A 560 -9.50 14.58 -4.88
CA THR A 560 -9.20 15.82 -5.61
C THR A 560 -10.29 16.84 -5.30
N SER A 561 -9.98 18.14 -5.35
CA SER A 561 -11.02 19.18 -5.12
C SER A 561 -12.22 19.03 -6.06
N ARG A 562 -11.98 18.61 -7.32
CA ARG A 562 -13.01 18.39 -8.34
C ARG A 562 -14.00 17.30 -7.95
N ALA A 563 -13.57 16.26 -7.25
CA ALA A 563 -14.40 15.13 -6.87
C ALA A 563 -14.94 15.25 -5.43
N VAL A 564 -14.12 15.75 -4.51
CA VAL A 564 -14.44 15.87 -3.08
C VAL A 564 -15.49 16.95 -2.83
N LEU A 565 -15.37 18.14 -3.44
CA LEU A 565 -16.32 19.22 -3.19
C LEU A 565 -17.77 18.83 -3.57
N PRO A 566 -18.03 18.26 -4.77
CA PRO A 566 -19.32 17.64 -5.09
C PRO A 566 -19.85 16.68 -4.02
N PHE A 567 -19.00 15.76 -3.57
CA PHE A 567 -19.38 14.77 -2.57
C PHE A 567 -19.75 15.44 -1.23
N CYS A 568 -18.96 16.42 -0.77
CA CYS A 568 -19.26 17.17 0.44
C CYS A 568 -20.62 17.89 0.34
N LEU A 569 -20.92 18.53 -0.79
CA LEU A 569 -22.19 19.22 -1.01
C LEU A 569 -23.38 18.24 -1.05
N GLN A 570 -23.24 17.10 -1.72
CA GLN A 570 -24.25 16.05 -1.75
C GLN A 570 -24.48 15.43 -0.36
N LEU A 571 -23.42 15.21 0.41
CA LEU A 571 -23.54 14.67 1.77
C LEU A 571 -24.20 15.70 2.69
N MET A 572 -23.82 16.97 2.60
CA MET A 572 -24.50 18.05 3.32
C MET A 572 -25.99 18.13 2.98
N LEU A 573 -26.36 18.00 1.69
CA LEU A 573 -27.75 17.94 1.29
C LEU A 573 -28.46 16.76 1.97
N ALA A 574 -27.83 15.59 2.02
CA ALA A 574 -28.38 14.42 2.71
C ALA A 574 -28.57 14.64 4.22
N LEU A 575 -27.67 15.37 4.89
CA LEU A 575 -27.77 15.73 6.31
C LEU A 575 -28.99 16.60 6.60
N PHE A 576 -29.27 17.59 5.74
CA PHE A 576 -30.40 18.50 5.91
C PHE A 576 -31.73 17.97 5.38
N LYS A 577 -31.69 17.10 4.35
CA LYS A 577 -32.88 16.61 3.64
C LYS A 577 -33.93 16.07 4.61
N LEU A 578 -33.56 15.15 5.51
CA LEU A 578 -34.54 14.54 6.41
C LEU A 578 -35.23 15.61 7.27
N ARG A 579 -34.45 16.44 7.97
CA ARG A 579 -34.93 17.49 8.86
C ARG A 579 -35.80 18.53 8.14
N ALA A 580 -35.32 19.02 7.00
CA ALA A 580 -36.03 20.01 6.19
C ALA A 580 -37.42 19.54 5.75
N PHE A 581 -37.64 18.24 5.60
CA PHE A 581 -38.92 17.67 5.17
C PHE A 581 -39.75 17.02 6.29
N THR A 582 -39.18 16.67 7.46
CA THR A 582 -39.93 16.04 8.56
C THR A 582 -40.49 17.00 9.60
N ASP A 583 -39.79 18.09 9.94
CA ASP A 583 -40.23 19.00 10.99
C ASP A 583 -41.36 19.93 10.54
N SER A 584 -42.23 20.31 11.49
CA SER A 584 -43.48 21.05 11.24
C SER A 584 -43.24 22.46 10.69
N ARG A 585 -42.13 23.10 11.06
CA ARG A 585 -41.63 24.34 10.43
C ARG A 585 -40.15 24.60 10.75
N ASP A 586 -39.28 24.38 9.77
CA ASP A 586 -37.84 24.67 9.85
C ASP A 586 -37.36 25.35 8.57
N ASP A 587 -37.61 26.66 8.47
CA ASP A 587 -37.31 27.47 7.29
C ASP A 587 -35.79 27.59 7.06
N LEU A 588 -34.97 27.51 8.13
CA LEU A 588 -33.51 27.58 8.05
C LEU A 588 -32.93 26.34 7.35
N SER A 589 -33.30 25.14 7.81
CA SER A 589 -32.88 23.89 7.17
C SER A 589 -33.39 23.80 5.73
N LEU A 590 -34.63 24.24 5.48
CA LEU A 590 -35.22 24.26 4.13
C LEU A 590 -34.48 25.24 3.20
N GLY A 591 -34.08 26.41 3.70
CA GLY A 591 -33.25 27.35 2.96
C GLY A 591 -31.85 26.82 2.65
N HIS A 592 -31.20 26.13 3.60
CA HIS A 592 -29.93 25.44 3.33
C HIS A 592 -30.07 24.37 2.24
N VAL A 593 -31.18 23.61 2.23
CA VAL A 593 -31.50 22.66 1.15
C VAL A 593 -31.63 23.38 -0.20
N VAL A 594 -32.35 24.52 -0.26
CA VAL A 594 -32.47 25.31 -1.50
C VAL A 594 -31.11 25.77 -2.02
N VAL A 595 -30.22 26.26 -1.14
CA VAL A 595 -28.87 26.67 -1.54
C VAL A 595 -28.09 25.49 -2.13
N LEU A 596 -28.11 24.32 -1.47
CA LEU A 596 -27.36 23.13 -1.88
C LEU A 596 -27.90 22.48 -3.16
N LEU A 597 -29.22 22.57 -3.42
CA LEU A 597 -29.86 21.99 -4.61
C LEU A 597 -29.39 22.63 -5.93
N GLN A 598 -28.78 23.82 -5.89
CA GLN A 598 -28.22 24.45 -7.07
C GLN A 598 -27.08 23.63 -7.71
N PHE A 599 -26.34 22.85 -6.90
CA PHE A 599 -25.12 22.16 -7.31
C PHE A 599 -25.31 21.25 -8.54
N ASP A 600 -26.27 20.34 -8.48
CA ASP A 600 -26.48 19.28 -9.48
C ASP A 600 -27.74 19.56 -10.32
N TRP A 601 -28.00 20.84 -10.62
CA TRP A 601 -29.17 21.24 -11.41
C TRP A 601 -29.06 20.74 -12.87
N PRO A 602 -30.11 20.13 -13.45
CA PRO A 602 -31.49 19.98 -12.96
C PRO A 602 -31.81 18.66 -12.23
N GLN A 603 -30.82 17.81 -11.88
CA GLN A 603 -31.08 16.55 -11.17
C GLN A 603 -31.83 16.74 -9.84
N GLY A 604 -31.56 17.86 -9.14
CA GLY A 604 -32.23 18.25 -7.90
C GLY A 604 -33.62 18.89 -8.06
N GLU A 605 -34.10 19.14 -9.28
CA GLU A 605 -35.34 19.89 -9.55
C GLU A 605 -36.57 19.30 -8.84
N MET A 606 -36.74 17.97 -8.92
CA MET A 606 -37.88 17.30 -8.27
C MET A 606 -37.87 17.47 -6.74
N LEU A 607 -36.69 17.54 -6.12
CA LEU A 607 -36.57 17.76 -4.68
C LEU A 607 -36.75 19.25 -4.34
N PHE A 608 -36.34 20.15 -5.23
CA PHE A 608 -36.62 21.58 -5.13
C PHE A 608 -38.12 21.89 -5.19
N LEU A 609 -38.85 21.32 -6.14
CA LEU A 609 -40.30 21.52 -6.25
C LEU A 609 -41.04 21.07 -4.99
N LYS A 610 -40.54 20.05 -4.29
CA LYS A 610 -41.07 19.65 -2.97
C LYS A 610 -40.75 20.64 -1.87
N ALA A 611 -39.57 21.25 -1.91
CA ALA A 611 -39.25 22.35 -1.00
C ALA A 611 -40.22 23.52 -1.23
N VAL A 612 -40.49 23.87 -2.49
CA VAL A 612 -41.48 24.87 -2.87
C VAL A 612 -42.89 24.50 -2.40
N GLU A 613 -43.33 23.26 -2.60
CA GLU A 613 -44.62 22.77 -2.11
C GLU A 613 -44.75 22.92 -0.59
N LYS A 614 -43.69 22.56 0.16
CA LYS A 614 -43.65 22.74 1.62
C LYS A 614 -43.73 24.21 2.02
N ILE A 615 -43.03 25.10 1.32
CA ILE A 615 -43.11 26.56 1.53
C ILE A 615 -44.54 27.05 1.29
N CYS A 616 -45.19 26.59 0.22
CA CYS A 616 -46.58 26.92 -0.07
C CYS A 616 -47.53 26.46 1.04
N GLN A 617 -47.34 25.24 1.55
CA GLN A 617 -48.12 24.71 2.67
C GLN A 617 -47.93 25.52 3.96
N GLN A 618 -46.74 26.08 4.18
CA GLN A 618 -46.42 26.93 5.35
C GLN A 618 -46.96 28.36 5.21
N GLY A 619 -47.24 28.83 3.99
CA GLY A 619 -47.75 30.17 3.69
C GLY A 619 -46.76 31.33 3.90
N SER A 620 -45.60 31.04 4.49
CA SER A 620 -44.51 31.99 4.72
C SER A 620 -43.17 31.27 4.76
N PHE A 621 -42.11 31.95 4.40
CA PHE A 621 -40.75 31.42 4.40
C PHE A 621 -39.74 32.50 4.74
N GLN A 622 -38.89 32.24 5.75
CA GLN A 622 -37.85 33.15 6.21
C GLN A 622 -36.46 32.55 5.99
N TYR A 623 -35.62 33.23 5.21
CA TYR A 623 -34.24 32.82 4.99
C TYR A 623 -33.35 33.99 4.55
N GLU A 624 -32.62 34.58 5.51
CA GLU A 624 -31.82 35.80 5.28
C GLU A 624 -30.63 35.59 4.34
N ASN A 625 -30.20 34.33 4.18
CA ASN A 625 -29.08 33.95 3.33
C ASN A 625 -29.45 33.75 1.85
N PHE A 626 -30.71 33.96 1.47
CA PHE A 626 -31.21 33.72 0.11
C PHE A 626 -30.44 34.53 -0.94
N PHE A 627 -30.44 35.86 -0.81
CA PHE A 627 -29.75 36.75 -1.76
C PHE A 627 -28.22 36.68 -1.66
N ASN A 628 -27.66 35.99 -0.66
CA ASN A 628 -26.21 35.79 -0.59
C ASN A 628 -25.77 34.66 -1.53
N TYR A 629 -26.55 33.58 -1.62
CA TYR A 629 -26.08 32.32 -2.19
C TYR A 629 -26.96 31.68 -3.27
N VAL A 630 -28.21 32.12 -3.49
CA VAL A 630 -29.10 31.57 -4.53
C VAL A 630 -28.94 32.34 -5.84
N THR A 631 -28.27 31.78 -6.85
CA THR A 631 -28.00 32.42 -8.15
C THR A 631 -28.60 31.66 -9.34
N ASN A 632 -29.17 30.47 -9.14
CA ASN A 632 -29.84 29.70 -10.19
C ASN A 632 -31.12 30.41 -10.67
N ILE A 633 -31.22 30.65 -11.99
CA ILE A 633 -32.31 31.44 -12.60
C ILE A 633 -33.66 30.78 -12.37
N ASP A 634 -33.79 29.48 -12.62
CA ASP A 634 -35.05 28.75 -12.49
C ASP A 634 -35.59 28.84 -11.04
N MET A 635 -34.69 28.72 -10.05
CA MET A 635 -35.06 28.89 -8.64
C MET A 635 -35.49 30.33 -8.33
N LEU A 636 -34.80 31.34 -8.85
CA LEU A 636 -35.15 32.75 -8.63
C LEU A 636 -36.53 33.09 -9.24
N GLU A 637 -36.82 32.58 -10.43
CA GLU A 637 -38.11 32.72 -11.08
C GLU A 637 -39.24 32.11 -10.25
N GLU A 638 -39.05 30.89 -9.73
CA GLU A 638 -40.04 30.24 -8.85
C GLU A 638 -40.28 31.04 -7.56
N PHE A 639 -39.23 31.53 -6.89
CA PHE A 639 -39.40 32.37 -5.70
C PHE A 639 -40.05 33.73 -6.01
N ALA A 640 -39.83 34.30 -7.19
CA ALA A 640 -40.54 35.49 -7.63
C ALA A 640 -42.03 35.19 -7.88
N TYR A 641 -42.34 34.04 -8.48
CA TYR A 641 -43.71 33.57 -8.73
C TYR A 641 -44.49 33.36 -7.43
N LEU A 642 -43.91 32.76 -6.39
CA LEU A 642 -44.57 32.51 -5.10
C LEU A 642 -45.18 33.76 -4.43
N ARG A 643 -44.60 34.94 -4.70
CA ARG A 643 -45.09 36.21 -4.13
C ARG A 643 -46.30 36.78 -4.89
N THR A 644 -46.56 36.30 -6.11
CA THR A 644 -47.68 36.74 -6.95
C THR A 644 -49.03 36.23 -6.43
N PRO A 645 -50.15 36.84 -6.84
CA PRO A 645 -51.48 36.28 -6.59
C PRO A 645 -51.64 34.84 -7.09
N GLU A 646 -51.07 34.52 -8.25
CA GLU A 646 -51.15 33.23 -8.92
C GLU A 646 -50.29 32.16 -8.20
N GLY A 647 -49.13 32.57 -7.65
CA GLY A 647 -48.23 31.72 -6.87
C GLY A 647 -48.59 31.57 -5.39
N GLY A 648 -49.75 32.06 -4.95
CA GLY A 648 -50.27 31.82 -3.58
C GLY A 648 -50.02 32.93 -2.57
N ARG A 649 -49.43 34.07 -2.96
CA ARG A 649 -49.11 35.23 -2.09
C ARG A 649 -48.31 34.84 -0.83
N ILE A 650 -47.33 33.97 -0.99
CA ILE A 650 -46.48 33.51 0.10
C ILE A 650 -45.70 34.70 0.70
N GLN A 651 -45.67 34.79 2.03
CA GLN A 651 -44.87 35.81 2.74
C GLN A 651 -43.40 35.40 2.76
N LEU A 652 -42.58 36.06 1.94
CA LEU A 652 -41.14 35.79 1.82
C LEU A 652 -40.33 36.84 2.60
N GLU A 653 -39.60 36.40 3.62
CA GLU A 653 -38.67 37.22 4.43
C GLU A 653 -37.22 36.81 4.09
N LEU A 654 -36.72 37.36 2.97
CA LEU A 654 -35.42 36.97 2.38
C LEU A 654 -34.32 38.02 2.60
N LEU A 655 -34.68 39.22 3.09
CA LEU A 655 -33.75 40.32 3.35
C LEU A 655 -33.56 40.48 4.88
N PRO A 656 -32.33 40.72 5.34
CA PRO A 656 -32.07 40.96 6.77
C PRO A 656 -32.93 42.10 7.30
N ASN A 657 -33.46 41.95 8.52
CA ASN A 657 -34.22 42.98 9.25
C ASN A 657 -35.61 43.36 8.72
N GLN A 658 -36.19 42.67 7.71
CA GLN A 658 -37.56 42.96 7.26
C GLN A 658 -38.63 42.74 8.34
N GLY A 659 -38.45 41.74 9.22
CA GLY A 659 -39.39 41.45 10.30
C GLY A 659 -39.50 42.54 11.38
N MET A 660 -38.44 43.33 11.61
CA MET A 660 -38.47 44.46 12.56
C MET A 660 -39.20 45.69 12.01
N LEU A 661 -39.08 45.96 10.71
CA LEU A 661 -39.77 47.09 10.06
C LEU A 661 -41.28 46.87 9.97
N ILE A 662 -41.74 45.63 9.85
CA ILE A 662 -43.16 45.31 9.70
C ILE A 662 -43.89 45.30 11.06
N LYS A 663 -43.21 44.91 12.15
CA LYS A 663 -43.83 44.82 13.49
C LYS A 663 -44.01 46.16 14.21
N HIS A 664 -43.24 47.20 13.88
CA HIS A 664 -43.25 48.48 14.60
C HIS A 664 -44.03 49.63 13.93
N HIS A 665 -44.55 49.46 12.71
CA HIS A 665 -45.21 50.55 12.00
C HIS A 665 -46.70 50.28 11.74
N THR A 666 -47.53 51.10 12.37
CA THR A 666 -48.95 51.28 12.03
C THR A 666 -49.10 51.56 10.54
N VAL A 667 -50.03 50.82 9.92
CA VAL A 667 -50.33 50.80 8.48
C VAL A 667 -50.53 52.22 7.93
N THR A 668 -49.55 52.74 7.18
CA THR A 668 -49.69 53.91 6.33
C THR A 668 -49.47 53.51 4.86
N ARG A 669 -50.35 54.00 3.97
CA ARG A 669 -50.59 53.57 2.58
C ARG A 669 -49.40 53.65 1.60
N GLY A 670 -48.20 54.02 2.05
CA GLY A 670 -46.99 54.20 1.21
C GLY A 670 -45.86 53.19 1.43
N ILE A 671 -45.78 52.53 2.59
CA ILE A 671 -44.63 51.70 2.98
C ILE A 671 -44.62 50.35 2.22
N THR A 672 -45.79 49.80 1.94
CA THR A 672 -45.93 48.52 1.22
C THR A 672 -45.50 48.58 -0.25
N LYS A 673 -45.46 49.77 -0.87
CA LYS A 673 -44.87 49.96 -2.21
C LYS A 673 -43.34 49.87 -2.16
N GLY A 674 -42.69 50.46 -1.15
CA GLY A 674 -41.24 50.38 -0.96
C GLY A 674 -40.74 48.93 -0.81
N VAL A 675 -41.40 48.14 0.05
CA VAL A 675 -41.04 46.73 0.28
C VAL A 675 -41.21 45.83 -0.95
N LYS A 676 -42.12 46.17 -1.88
CA LYS A 676 -42.26 45.46 -3.16
C LYS A 676 -41.15 45.85 -4.14
N GLU A 677 -40.80 47.12 -4.17
CA GLU A 677 -39.74 47.64 -5.04
C GLU A 677 -38.35 47.18 -4.59
N ASP A 678 -38.09 47.15 -3.30
CA ASP A 678 -36.83 46.64 -2.72
C ASP A 678 -36.61 45.17 -3.07
N PHE A 679 -37.66 44.36 -3.03
CA PHE A 679 -37.60 42.95 -3.43
C PHE A 679 -37.36 42.79 -4.92
N ARG A 680 -38.05 43.57 -5.77
CA ARG A 680 -37.85 43.55 -7.23
C ARG A 680 -36.39 43.89 -7.55
N LEU A 681 -35.86 44.95 -6.96
CA LEU A 681 -34.47 45.37 -7.14
C LEU A 681 -33.48 44.34 -6.60
N ALA A 682 -33.77 43.68 -5.47
CA ALA A 682 -32.95 42.60 -4.94
C ALA A 682 -32.93 41.38 -5.88
N MET A 683 -34.08 40.98 -6.44
CA MET A 683 -34.18 39.92 -7.44
C MET A 683 -33.41 40.27 -8.73
N GLU A 684 -33.55 41.48 -9.26
CA GLU A 684 -32.80 41.93 -10.45
C GLU A 684 -31.29 41.91 -10.22
N ARG A 685 -30.84 42.36 -9.05
CA ARG A 685 -29.43 42.26 -8.64
C ARG A 685 -28.97 40.82 -8.47
N GLN A 686 -29.84 39.91 -8.07
CA GLN A 686 -29.47 38.51 -7.90
C GLN A 686 -29.40 37.78 -9.25
N VAL A 687 -30.31 38.09 -10.18
CA VAL A 687 -30.29 37.57 -11.55
C VAL A 687 -29.00 37.97 -12.28
N SER A 688 -28.46 39.18 -12.04
CA SER A 688 -27.18 39.58 -12.65
C SER A 688 -25.98 38.74 -12.17
N ARG A 689 -26.13 37.97 -11.08
CA ARG A 689 -25.13 37.04 -10.54
C ARG A 689 -25.27 35.61 -11.07
N CYS A 690 -26.20 35.33 -11.98
CA CYS A 690 -26.41 33.97 -12.53
C CYS A 690 -25.16 33.39 -13.25
N GLY A 691 -24.26 34.25 -13.72
CA GLY A 691 -22.98 33.85 -14.32
C GLY A 691 -21.84 33.58 -13.33
N GLU A 692 -22.05 33.75 -12.01
CA GLU A 692 -21.03 33.43 -11.00
C GLU A 692 -20.66 31.94 -11.03
N ASN A 693 -19.39 31.63 -10.73
CA ASN A 693 -18.97 30.25 -10.56
C ASN A 693 -19.69 29.64 -9.34
N LEU A 694 -20.63 28.73 -9.62
CA LEU A 694 -21.45 28.08 -8.61
C LEU A 694 -20.62 27.36 -7.54
N PHE A 695 -19.51 26.72 -7.90
CA PHE A 695 -18.63 26.09 -6.92
C PHE A 695 -18.03 27.12 -5.94
N SER A 696 -17.70 28.31 -6.43
CA SER A 696 -17.20 29.41 -5.58
C SER A 696 -18.31 30.02 -4.70
N VAL A 697 -19.56 30.06 -5.19
CA VAL A 697 -20.72 30.47 -4.38
C VAL A 697 -20.96 29.48 -3.25
N LEU A 698 -21.06 28.18 -3.57
CA LEU A 698 -21.35 27.13 -2.58
C LEU A 698 -20.19 26.93 -1.60
N HIS A 699 -18.94 27.06 -2.05
CA HIS A 699 -17.79 27.05 -1.16
C HIS A 699 -17.85 28.22 -0.15
N ARG A 700 -18.15 29.45 -0.61
CA ARG A 700 -18.34 30.59 0.30
C ARG A 700 -19.47 30.36 1.29
N PHE A 701 -20.58 29.78 0.85
CA PHE A 701 -21.67 29.38 1.75
C PHE A 701 -21.18 28.45 2.86
N CYS A 702 -20.46 27.38 2.52
CA CYS A 702 -19.91 26.44 3.50
C CYS A 702 -18.93 27.12 4.49
N VAL A 703 -18.05 28.01 4.00
CA VAL A 703 -17.01 28.63 4.83
C VAL A 703 -17.58 29.74 5.72
N ASN A 704 -18.37 30.65 5.15
CA ASN A 704 -18.88 31.83 5.86
C ASN A 704 -20.00 31.47 6.84
N GLU A 705 -20.87 30.54 6.46
CA GLU A 705 -22.02 30.14 7.28
C GLU A 705 -21.73 28.91 8.15
N LYS A 706 -20.44 28.49 8.26
CA LYS A 706 -20.02 27.26 8.96
C LYS A 706 -20.70 27.06 10.32
N ILE A 707 -20.71 28.10 11.16
CA ILE A 707 -21.26 28.04 12.51
C ILE A 707 -22.78 27.79 12.47
N ILE A 708 -23.50 28.53 11.63
CA ILE A 708 -24.97 28.44 11.51
C ILE A 708 -25.36 27.08 10.94
N ILE A 709 -24.65 26.62 9.91
CA ILE A 709 -24.85 25.29 9.30
C ILE A 709 -24.72 24.19 10.37
N ILE A 710 -23.66 24.20 11.19
CA ILE A 710 -23.47 23.18 12.24
C ILE A 710 -24.56 23.27 13.31
N GLN A 711 -24.92 24.47 13.76
CA GLN A 711 -25.94 24.67 14.79
C GLN A 711 -27.36 24.26 14.33
N SER A 712 -27.60 24.28 13.02
CA SER A 712 -28.87 23.87 12.43
C SER A 712 -29.04 22.35 12.30
N LEU A 713 -28.07 21.54 12.71
CA LEU A 713 -28.15 20.08 12.74
C LEU A 713 -28.28 19.55 14.18
N PRO A 714 -29.04 18.45 14.39
CA PRO A 714 -29.25 17.86 15.71
C PRO A 714 -28.01 17.19 16.29
#